data_AF-A0A0K1JPB7-F1
#
_entry.id   AF-A0A0K1JPB7-F1
#
_cell.length_a   1.000
_cell.length_b   1.000
_cell.length_c   1.000
_cell.angle_alpha   90.00
_cell.angle_beta   90.00
_cell.angle_gamma   90.00
#
_symmetry.space_group_name_H-M   'P 1'
#
loop_
_entity.id
_entity.type
_entity.pdbx_description
1 polymer ?
#
loop_
_entity_poly.entity_id
_entity_poly.type
_entity_poly.pdbx_seq_one_letter_code
_entity_poly.pdbx_strand_id
1 'polypeptide(L)'
;MLETTVREARAGVGRAVLLSGAEGIGKSRLAAHVTGLGLDAGSVVLRGTPSGLGSQQSLAAISEALLSLQRRGGLPDLAEELGPYGTALAALIPDWARPGVKTDGPLVVLSEGLLRLLSHLAEESGVVLVIEDVHEADPDTLGVLQYLLRHLTGISIALILTTSPDRAVAEQLTRAGGRDLRLIELEPLDRDATEALAHQLADELGTPLSDDTVAQLWRDSGGVPFVIDELVRGVADGSSSSLLPSSVAQAMRRRVTSLGPQALEVLTVGALCGQRFPLLVPRMTLDLTDADVVAVIQAAVAAQILDPDTTSPDWYTFRSPLTTRALLAEVNATQAATMARRAARAVREAYGDHGPDSSMLAAELYQRAGEPDEGGRLLLGAGLSFVDRGAARLARPLLVQAQHLLAPTSVTEMAQLLRLLIPLLRDNGDLAAALATGPTIDRLYASGLAASDAARLKAEVAETAYVAGRYDDAQVSLDDARTLLTAATDESVRARIDIVAAQLELVRPNPTRVRAATEIAQRAAAAAERSGDIEVAVEAWEVRGILAREDDLDESIRCLDRAFELADTHRLPLPRASCQILRAGTTCLRDGDASALVSARESAWNAGAVTLAHEVDAVLAMQAVLHGDFDAGQELVTRTANVAERLELGRPRAYLMVVRATLHAHQGQRAPMESALDALMALDYSVAPELPLAKGLAQAVCSLLEEDADRARSEIAEARSLAMDNPSTFHLYGAHGMAILLSVLADRAGHDHVTSALAATPGRMRWNRAFLMAARAVLQGRSGDRPAAEADMAQALEDAAVFPVARHLILRLGAQEAATTSWGEPLEWARTAEGYFHELGVAPAAAACRRLMRDMGVSVQQRRDGAHLIPGDLRDVGITVREYDVIRVMVDRLSNREIGERLHISPRTVEKHISSALVKLGEADRAALIAIARAHAAESRSAYARARADPPAM
;
A
#
# COMPACT_ATOMS: atom_id res chain seq x y z
N MET A 1 -23.04 -35.87 18.92
CA MET A 1 -22.35 -37.12 19.33
C MET A 1 -22.82 -37.62 20.69
N LEU A 2 -22.78 -36.79 21.75
CA LEU A 2 -23.25 -37.17 23.08
C LEU A 2 -24.70 -37.68 23.10
N GLU A 3 -25.61 -37.01 22.37
CA GLU A 3 -26.97 -37.50 22.15
C GLU A 3 -27.03 -38.91 21.54
N THR A 4 -26.15 -39.19 20.58
CA THR A 4 -26.05 -40.51 19.95
C THR A 4 -25.59 -41.56 20.96
N THR A 5 -24.63 -41.23 21.82
CA THR A 5 -24.16 -42.13 22.90
C THR A 5 -25.30 -42.51 23.85
N VAL A 6 -26.11 -41.53 24.29
CA VAL A 6 -27.26 -41.80 25.16
C VAL A 6 -28.30 -42.66 24.42
N ARG A 7 -28.57 -42.37 23.15
CA ARG A 7 -29.53 -43.13 22.33
C ARG A 7 -29.08 -44.57 22.08
N GLU A 8 -27.80 -44.78 21.78
CA GLU A 8 -27.19 -46.11 21.57
C GLU A 8 -27.27 -46.95 22.85
N ALA A 9 -27.02 -46.35 24.02
CA ALA A 9 -27.15 -47.06 25.29
C ALA A 9 -28.58 -47.58 25.51
N ARG A 10 -29.62 -46.82 25.16
CA ARG A 10 -31.02 -47.31 25.24
C ARG A 10 -31.34 -48.40 24.25
N ALA A 11 -30.64 -48.43 23.11
CA ALA A 11 -30.77 -49.47 22.11
C ALA A 11 -29.97 -50.75 22.45
N GLY A 12 -29.44 -50.87 23.67
CA GLY A 12 -28.67 -52.05 24.09
C GLY A 12 -27.18 -51.98 23.78
N VAL A 13 -26.67 -50.84 23.34
CA VAL A 13 -25.27 -50.68 22.91
C VAL A 13 -24.51 -49.79 23.88
N GLY A 14 -23.68 -50.40 24.73
CA GLY A 14 -22.85 -49.69 25.68
C GLY A 14 -21.74 -48.89 25.01
N ARG A 15 -21.57 -47.63 25.43
CA ARG A 15 -20.61 -46.69 24.85
C ARG A 15 -20.04 -45.78 25.91
N ALA A 16 -18.78 -45.39 25.74
CA ALA A 16 -18.12 -44.38 26.55
C ALA A 16 -17.66 -43.18 25.72
N VAL A 17 -17.69 -42.01 26.34
CA VAL A 17 -17.08 -40.79 25.80
C VAL A 17 -16.18 -40.19 26.85
N LEU A 18 -14.94 -39.93 26.48
CA LEU A 18 -13.99 -39.18 27.29
C LEU A 18 -13.87 -37.77 26.71
N LEU A 19 -14.29 -36.76 27.48
CA LEU A 19 -14.14 -35.34 27.15
C LEU A 19 -12.83 -34.84 27.74
N SER A 20 -11.85 -34.55 26.88
CA SER A 20 -10.58 -33.95 27.26
C SER A 20 -10.57 -32.48 26.85
N GLY A 21 -10.06 -31.60 27.70
CA GLY A 21 -9.90 -30.20 27.34
C GLY A 21 -9.49 -29.32 28.51
N ALA A 22 -9.07 -28.10 28.20
CA ALA A 22 -8.60 -27.15 29.21
C ALA A 22 -9.69 -26.77 30.24
N GLU A 23 -9.29 -26.18 31.36
CA GLU A 23 -10.21 -25.60 32.33
C GLU A 23 -11.10 -24.54 31.67
N GLY A 24 -12.39 -24.48 32.04
CA GLY A 24 -13.34 -23.51 31.49
C GLY A 24 -13.82 -23.77 30.05
N ILE A 25 -13.37 -24.84 29.39
CA ILE A 25 -13.74 -25.17 28.00
C ILE A 25 -15.19 -25.71 27.84
N GLY A 26 -15.92 -25.91 28.95
CA GLY A 26 -17.31 -26.38 28.93
C GLY A 26 -17.54 -27.88 29.18
N LYS A 27 -16.52 -28.65 29.60
CA LYS A 27 -16.64 -30.09 29.92
C LYS A 27 -17.83 -30.40 30.85
N SER A 28 -17.93 -29.70 31.98
CA SER A 28 -19.00 -29.88 32.95
C SER A 28 -20.38 -29.45 32.44
N ARG A 29 -20.44 -28.42 31.58
CA ARG A 29 -21.69 -28.00 30.92
C ARG A 29 -22.19 -29.09 29.98
N LEU A 30 -21.29 -29.70 29.20
CA LEU A 30 -21.62 -30.84 28.34
C LEU A 30 -22.03 -32.07 29.17
N ALA A 31 -21.32 -32.38 30.26
CA ALA A 31 -21.66 -33.47 31.17
C ALA A 31 -23.07 -33.29 31.80
N ALA A 32 -23.39 -32.07 32.21
CA ALA A 32 -24.73 -31.72 32.70
C ALA A 32 -25.79 -31.83 31.60
N HIS A 33 -25.48 -31.43 30.37
CA HIS A 33 -26.38 -31.60 29.23
C HIS A 33 -26.67 -33.09 28.94
N VAL A 34 -25.66 -33.97 28.96
CA VAL A 34 -25.89 -35.43 28.82
C VAL A 34 -26.76 -35.97 29.95
N THR A 35 -26.54 -35.51 31.17
CA THR A 35 -27.37 -35.88 32.33
C THR A 35 -28.83 -35.54 32.06
N GLY A 36 -29.12 -34.35 31.53
CA GLY A 36 -30.47 -33.93 31.11
C GLY A 36 -31.05 -34.82 30.01
N LEU A 37 -30.29 -35.08 28.95
CA LEU A 37 -30.71 -35.97 27.86
C LEU A 37 -31.05 -37.39 28.34
N GLY A 38 -30.32 -37.90 29.33
CA GLY A 38 -30.60 -39.19 29.97
C GLY A 38 -31.93 -39.15 30.73
N LEU A 39 -32.19 -38.09 31.50
CA LEU A 39 -33.43 -37.91 32.25
C LEU A 39 -34.65 -37.75 31.34
N ASP A 40 -34.55 -36.91 30.30
CA ASP A 40 -35.60 -36.75 29.27
C ASP A 40 -35.80 -38.04 28.47
N ALA A 41 -34.69 -38.76 28.30
CA ALA A 41 -34.60 -40.16 27.96
C ALA A 41 -35.66 -40.97 28.73
N GLY A 42 -35.57 -40.91 30.05
CA GLY A 42 -36.10 -41.86 31.02
C GLY A 42 -35.06 -42.88 31.47
N SER A 43 -33.78 -42.70 31.11
CA SER A 43 -32.64 -43.49 31.61
C SER A 43 -32.38 -43.23 33.10
N VAL A 44 -31.78 -44.19 33.78
CA VAL A 44 -31.26 -43.98 35.13
C VAL A 44 -29.95 -43.19 35.04
N VAL A 45 -29.88 -42.03 35.70
CA VAL A 45 -28.73 -41.14 35.61
C VAL A 45 -27.97 -41.05 36.93
N LEU A 46 -26.67 -41.36 36.88
CA LEU A 46 -25.75 -41.31 37.99
C LEU A 46 -24.62 -40.32 37.67
N ARG A 47 -24.26 -39.47 38.64
CA ARG A 47 -23.20 -38.46 38.49
C ARG A 47 -22.35 -38.39 39.76
N GLY A 48 -21.03 -38.38 39.59
CA GLY A 48 -20.09 -38.22 40.70
C GLY A 48 -18.83 -37.47 40.31
N THR A 49 -18.17 -36.88 41.31
CA THR A 49 -16.91 -36.14 41.16
C THR A 49 -15.90 -36.60 42.24
N PRO A 50 -14.63 -36.84 41.88
CA PRO A 50 -13.58 -37.19 42.85
C PRO A 50 -13.43 -36.18 44.00
N SER A 51 -13.77 -34.92 43.76
CA SER A 51 -13.57 -33.82 44.71
C SER A 51 -14.74 -33.66 45.71
N GLY A 52 -15.86 -34.38 45.53
CA GLY A 52 -17.11 -34.18 46.30
C GLY A 52 -17.12 -34.66 47.75
N LEU A 53 -16.26 -35.63 48.12
CA LEU A 53 -16.22 -36.24 49.47
C LEU A 53 -14.87 -36.06 50.20
N GLY A 54 -14.01 -35.18 49.69
CA GLY A 54 -12.63 -34.99 50.18
C GLY A 54 -11.66 -36.03 49.61
N SER A 55 -10.50 -35.59 49.17
CA SER A 55 -9.51 -36.34 48.35
C SER A 55 -8.82 -37.54 49.03
N GLN A 56 -9.32 -38.02 50.17
CA GLN A 56 -8.73 -39.13 50.93
C GLN A 56 -9.61 -40.39 50.99
N GLN A 57 -10.81 -40.38 50.43
CA GLN A 57 -11.68 -41.56 50.38
C GLN A 57 -11.51 -42.31 49.06
N SER A 58 -11.16 -43.60 49.12
CA SER A 58 -11.15 -44.49 47.95
C SER A 58 -12.56 -44.60 47.38
N LEU A 59 -12.69 -44.62 46.05
CA LEU A 59 -13.97 -44.77 45.33
C LEU A 59 -14.97 -43.63 45.55
N ALA A 60 -14.51 -42.44 45.97
CA ALA A 60 -15.36 -41.29 46.31
C ALA A 60 -16.37 -40.92 45.19
N ALA A 61 -15.91 -40.83 43.95
CA ALA A 61 -16.76 -40.44 42.82
C ALA A 61 -17.88 -41.47 42.54
N ILE A 62 -17.59 -42.76 42.72
CA ILE A 62 -18.56 -43.84 42.48
C ILE A 62 -19.58 -43.89 43.63
N SER A 63 -19.10 -43.78 44.88
CA SER A 63 -19.96 -43.67 46.05
C SER A 63 -20.93 -42.50 45.94
N GLU A 64 -20.44 -41.31 45.57
CA GLU A 64 -21.28 -40.13 45.37
C GLU A 64 -22.39 -40.37 44.34
N ALA A 65 -22.03 -41.00 43.21
CA ALA A 65 -22.97 -41.30 42.14
C ALA A 65 -24.09 -42.25 42.58
N LEU A 66 -23.77 -43.31 43.33
CA LEU A 66 -24.74 -44.27 43.86
C LEU A 66 -25.62 -43.67 44.96
N LEU A 67 -25.02 -42.95 45.92
CA LEU A 67 -25.75 -42.28 46.99
C LEU A 67 -26.73 -41.22 46.46
N SER A 68 -26.37 -40.56 45.36
CA SER A 68 -27.25 -39.60 44.67
C SER A 68 -28.51 -40.28 44.13
N LEU A 69 -28.38 -41.48 43.54
CA LEU A 69 -29.51 -42.27 43.05
C LEU A 69 -30.38 -42.80 44.20
N GLN A 70 -29.74 -43.28 45.27
CA GLN A 70 -30.41 -43.79 46.46
C GLN A 70 -31.27 -42.71 47.14
N ARG A 71 -30.76 -41.48 47.30
CA ARG A 71 -31.51 -40.34 47.86
C ARG A 71 -32.80 -40.03 47.08
N ARG A 72 -32.84 -40.36 45.79
CA ARG A 72 -34.02 -40.16 44.93
C ARG A 72 -34.97 -41.36 44.94
N GLY A 73 -34.68 -42.40 45.73
CA GLY A 73 -35.47 -43.64 45.80
C GLY A 73 -35.35 -44.54 44.58
N GLY A 74 -34.36 -44.30 43.70
CA GLY A 74 -34.21 -45.02 42.43
C GLY A 74 -33.30 -46.24 42.49
N LEU A 75 -32.75 -46.58 43.66
CA LEU A 75 -31.86 -47.73 43.82
C LEU A 75 -32.66 -48.91 44.42
N PRO A 76 -32.87 -50.02 43.68
CA PRO A 76 -33.54 -51.21 44.22
C PRO A 76 -32.66 -51.91 45.25
N ASP A 77 -33.25 -52.50 46.29
CA ASP A 77 -32.49 -53.32 47.25
C ASP A 77 -32.23 -54.72 46.66
N LEU A 78 -31.06 -54.87 46.05
CA LEU A 78 -30.59 -56.12 45.45
C LEU A 78 -29.50 -56.79 46.28
N ALA A 79 -29.31 -56.35 47.53
CA ALA A 79 -28.17 -56.78 48.33
C ALA A 79 -28.13 -58.31 48.50
N GLU A 80 -29.30 -58.95 48.67
CA GLU A 80 -29.42 -60.41 48.75
C GLU A 80 -29.28 -61.10 47.39
N GLU A 81 -29.89 -60.55 46.36
CA GLU A 81 -29.91 -61.12 45.00
C GLU A 81 -28.52 -61.16 44.37
N LEU A 82 -27.71 -60.13 44.63
CA LEU A 82 -26.33 -60.03 44.17
C LEU A 82 -25.35 -60.87 45.02
N GLY A 83 -25.81 -61.47 46.12
CA GLY A 83 -25.02 -62.38 46.97
C GLY A 83 -23.67 -61.79 47.40
N PRO A 84 -22.53 -62.45 47.10
CA PRO A 84 -21.19 -61.94 47.44
C PRO A 84 -20.88 -60.55 46.85
N TYR A 85 -21.46 -60.21 45.69
CA TYR A 85 -21.28 -58.91 45.06
C TYR A 85 -22.05 -57.81 45.79
N GLY A 86 -23.22 -58.11 46.35
CA GLY A 86 -23.98 -57.19 47.21
C GLY A 86 -23.20 -56.83 48.48
N THR A 87 -22.47 -57.79 49.05
CA THR A 87 -21.58 -57.54 50.21
C THR A 87 -20.40 -56.63 49.86
N ALA A 88 -19.82 -56.77 48.66
CA ALA A 88 -18.76 -55.88 48.19
C ALA A 88 -19.29 -54.46 47.90
N LEU A 89 -20.50 -54.34 47.34
CA LEU A 89 -21.14 -53.06 47.07
C LEU A 89 -21.61 -52.32 48.32
N ALA A 90 -21.81 -53.02 49.44
CA ALA A 90 -22.14 -52.41 50.73
C ALA A 90 -21.05 -51.45 51.25
N ALA A 91 -19.82 -51.52 50.70
CA ALA A 91 -18.78 -50.52 50.94
C ALA A 91 -19.12 -49.14 50.35
N LEU A 92 -19.93 -49.09 49.28
CA LEU A 92 -20.33 -47.88 48.57
C LEU A 92 -21.78 -47.46 48.89
N ILE A 93 -22.62 -48.41 49.28
CA ILE A 93 -24.04 -48.23 49.60
C ILE A 93 -24.26 -48.62 51.07
N PRO A 94 -24.20 -47.66 52.02
CA PRO A 94 -24.24 -47.96 53.45
C PRO A 94 -25.47 -48.75 53.91
N ASP A 95 -26.63 -48.55 53.28
CA ASP A 95 -27.88 -49.25 53.65
C ASP A 95 -27.82 -50.76 53.35
N TRP A 96 -26.88 -51.20 52.51
CA TRP A 96 -26.68 -52.63 52.23
C TRP A 96 -25.71 -53.28 53.23
N ALA A 97 -25.09 -52.49 54.11
CA ALA A 97 -24.17 -52.99 55.12
C ALA A 97 -24.91 -53.80 56.18
N ARG A 98 -24.46 -55.05 56.38
CA ARG A 98 -25.00 -55.93 57.42
C ARG A 98 -24.12 -55.87 58.67
N PRO A 99 -24.70 -55.73 59.87
CA PRO A 99 -23.94 -55.74 61.11
C PRO A 99 -23.07 -57.00 61.22
N GLY A 100 -21.76 -56.84 61.36
CA GLY A 100 -20.80 -57.94 61.56
C GLY A 100 -20.22 -58.56 60.28
N VAL A 101 -20.60 -58.12 59.09
CA VAL A 101 -20.01 -58.57 57.81
C VAL A 101 -18.95 -57.56 57.36
N LYS A 102 -17.73 -58.03 57.05
CA LYS A 102 -16.68 -57.16 56.49
C LYS A 102 -16.97 -56.88 55.01
N THR A 103 -16.86 -55.61 54.63
CA THR A 103 -17.12 -55.11 53.27
C THR A 103 -15.85 -55.02 52.41
N ASP A 104 -14.68 -55.34 52.96
CA ASP A 104 -13.38 -55.26 52.27
C ASP A 104 -13.15 -56.49 51.38
N GLY A 105 -13.56 -56.39 50.10
CA GLY A 105 -13.34 -57.40 49.07
C GLY A 105 -12.33 -56.95 48.00
N PRO A 106 -11.83 -57.86 47.15
CA PRO A 106 -10.97 -57.49 46.02
C PRO A 106 -11.67 -56.50 45.08
N LEU A 107 -10.95 -55.48 44.58
CA LEU A 107 -11.50 -54.43 43.70
C LEU A 107 -12.23 -54.97 42.47
N VAL A 108 -11.79 -56.13 41.94
CA VAL A 108 -12.45 -56.81 40.81
C VAL A 108 -13.85 -57.31 41.17
N VAL A 109 -14.05 -57.82 42.38
CA VAL A 109 -15.37 -58.28 42.86
C VAL A 109 -16.32 -57.09 43.02
N LEU A 110 -15.83 -55.98 43.56
CA LEU A 110 -16.58 -54.72 43.63
C LEU A 110 -16.92 -54.19 42.24
N SER A 111 -15.96 -54.22 41.30
CA SER A 111 -16.15 -53.74 39.92
C SER A 111 -17.20 -54.56 39.16
N GLU A 112 -17.14 -55.90 39.27
CA GLU A 112 -18.13 -56.81 38.71
C GLU A 112 -19.50 -56.63 39.38
N GLY A 113 -19.52 -56.42 40.70
CA GLY A 113 -20.75 -56.09 41.42
C GLY A 113 -21.40 -54.82 40.89
N LEU A 114 -20.61 -53.76 40.72
CA LEU A 114 -21.08 -52.50 40.15
C LEU A 114 -21.60 -52.69 38.72
N LEU A 115 -20.89 -53.45 37.88
CA LEU A 115 -21.34 -53.76 36.53
C LEU A 115 -22.71 -54.45 36.52
N ARG A 116 -22.93 -55.43 37.40
CA ARG A 116 -24.22 -56.14 37.55
C ARG A 116 -25.33 -55.23 38.03
N LEU A 117 -25.05 -54.39 39.03
CA LEU A 117 -25.99 -53.39 39.53
C LEU A 117 -26.40 -52.43 38.41
N LEU A 118 -25.43 -51.87 37.69
CA LEU A 118 -25.71 -50.97 36.56
C LEU A 118 -26.44 -51.69 35.42
N SER A 119 -26.13 -52.96 35.17
CA SER A 119 -26.83 -53.77 34.15
C SER A 119 -28.30 -53.98 34.50
N HIS A 120 -28.59 -54.28 35.77
CA HIS A 120 -29.97 -54.42 36.25
C HIS A 120 -30.74 -53.10 36.16
N LEU A 121 -30.11 -51.99 36.60
CA LEU A 121 -30.69 -50.64 36.47
C LEU A 121 -30.96 -50.26 35.00
N ALA A 122 -30.26 -50.89 34.06
CA ALA A 122 -30.36 -50.58 32.64
C ALA A 122 -31.42 -51.41 31.88
N GLU A 123 -32.05 -52.41 32.50
CA GLU A 123 -32.97 -53.37 31.85
C GLU A 123 -34.17 -52.70 31.15
N GLU A 124 -34.76 -51.67 31.73
CA GLU A 124 -35.97 -51.02 31.18
C GLU A 124 -35.68 -49.76 30.35
N SER A 125 -34.64 -49.00 30.68
CA SER A 125 -34.47 -47.64 30.13
C SER A 125 -33.04 -47.17 29.88
N GLY A 126 -32.04 -48.03 30.12
CA GLY A 126 -30.61 -47.73 30.02
C GLY A 126 -30.08 -46.86 31.17
N VAL A 127 -28.75 -46.85 31.34
CA VAL A 127 -28.05 -46.07 32.37
C VAL A 127 -27.12 -45.03 31.75
N VAL A 128 -27.09 -43.83 32.30
CA VAL A 128 -26.07 -42.81 32.01
C VAL A 128 -25.24 -42.58 33.28
N LEU A 129 -23.96 -42.94 33.24
CA LEU A 129 -23.01 -42.72 34.33
C LEU A 129 -22.03 -41.61 33.92
N VAL A 130 -21.98 -40.53 34.69
CA VAL A 130 -21.11 -39.38 34.45
C VAL A 130 -20.11 -39.27 35.59
N ILE A 131 -18.81 -39.40 35.30
CA ILE A 131 -17.74 -39.13 36.26
C ILE A 131 -16.91 -37.96 35.76
N GLU A 132 -16.91 -36.88 36.52
CA GLU A 132 -16.14 -35.69 36.19
C GLU A 132 -14.71 -35.75 36.74
N ASP A 133 -13.79 -35.06 36.08
CA ASP A 133 -12.42 -34.80 36.50
C ASP A 133 -11.64 -36.05 36.92
N VAL A 134 -11.70 -37.10 36.09
CA VAL A 134 -11.06 -38.41 36.36
C VAL A 134 -9.54 -38.35 36.56
N HIS A 135 -8.90 -37.26 36.17
CA HIS A 135 -7.48 -37.00 36.44
C HIS A 135 -7.17 -36.75 37.92
N GLU A 136 -8.17 -36.32 38.71
CA GLU A 136 -8.07 -36.20 40.17
C GLU A 136 -8.50 -37.48 40.90
N ALA A 137 -8.97 -38.50 40.17
CA ALA A 137 -9.49 -39.72 40.77
C ALA A 137 -8.37 -40.57 41.42
N ASP A 138 -8.71 -41.21 42.52
CA ASP A 138 -7.83 -42.16 43.17
C ASP A 138 -7.58 -43.42 42.29
N PRO A 139 -6.49 -44.17 42.54
CA PRO A 139 -6.15 -45.34 41.74
C PRO A 139 -7.24 -46.42 41.68
N ASP A 140 -8.03 -46.59 42.75
CA ASP A 140 -9.09 -47.61 42.78
C ASP A 140 -10.28 -47.17 41.90
N THR A 141 -10.66 -45.89 41.94
CA THR A 141 -11.67 -45.32 41.02
C THR A 141 -11.26 -45.51 39.56
N LEU A 142 -10.01 -45.18 39.21
CA LEU A 142 -9.48 -45.42 37.87
C LEU A 142 -9.46 -46.91 37.51
N GLY A 143 -9.21 -47.78 38.48
CA GLY A 143 -9.27 -49.24 38.33
C GLY A 143 -10.68 -49.73 37.96
N VAL A 144 -11.70 -49.26 38.68
CA VAL A 144 -13.11 -49.61 38.41
C VAL A 144 -13.56 -49.07 37.06
N LEU A 145 -13.22 -47.82 36.70
CA LEU A 145 -13.56 -47.25 35.40
C LEU A 145 -12.97 -48.05 34.24
N GLN A 146 -11.70 -48.47 34.36
CA GLN A 146 -11.07 -49.34 33.36
C GLN A 146 -11.76 -50.70 33.27
N TYR A 147 -12.24 -51.25 34.40
CA TYR A 147 -12.99 -52.50 34.40
C TYR A 147 -14.32 -52.34 33.66
N LEU A 148 -15.10 -51.30 33.98
CA LEU A 148 -16.37 -51.02 33.30
C LEU A 148 -16.16 -50.86 31.78
N LEU A 149 -15.17 -50.04 31.38
CA LEU A 149 -14.84 -49.77 29.99
C LEU A 149 -14.56 -51.03 29.15
N ARG A 150 -13.90 -52.04 29.75
CA ARG A 150 -13.58 -53.31 29.07
C ARG A 150 -14.80 -54.22 28.88
N HIS A 151 -15.90 -53.96 29.59
CA HIS A 151 -17.08 -54.83 29.63
C HIS A 151 -18.37 -54.11 29.22
N LEU A 152 -18.30 -52.93 28.58
CA LEU A 152 -19.49 -52.18 28.14
C LEU A 152 -20.27 -52.85 26.99
N THR A 153 -19.60 -53.70 26.20
CA THR A 153 -20.21 -54.29 25.00
C THR A 153 -21.45 -55.12 25.34
N GLY A 154 -22.60 -54.75 24.79
CA GLY A 154 -23.86 -55.46 24.97
C GLY A 154 -24.63 -55.11 26.25
N ILE A 155 -24.20 -54.07 26.99
CA ILE A 155 -24.89 -53.57 28.18
C ILE A 155 -25.38 -52.14 27.90
N SER A 156 -26.61 -51.82 28.28
CA SER A 156 -27.29 -50.54 28.02
C SER A 156 -26.74 -49.36 28.85
N ILE A 157 -25.41 -49.13 28.86
CA ILE A 157 -24.72 -48.10 29.66
C ILE A 157 -24.02 -47.06 28.77
N ALA A 158 -24.31 -45.78 28.99
CA ALA A 158 -23.56 -44.64 28.49
C ALA A 158 -22.63 -44.10 29.58
N LEU A 159 -21.31 -44.22 29.40
CA LEU A 159 -20.29 -43.73 30.34
C LEU A 159 -19.66 -42.43 29.84
N ILE A 160 -19.87 -41.32 30.54
CA ILE A 160 -19.26 -40.02 30.22
C ILE A 160 -18.19 -39.69 31.25
N LEU A 161 -16.96 -39.49 30.78
CA LEU A 161 -15.81 -39.15 31.60
C LEU A 161 -15.30 -37.77 31.20
N THR A 162 -14.89 -36.93 32.15
CA THR A 162 -14.19 -35.67 31.83
C THR A 162 -12.79 -35.65 32.41
N THR A 163 -11.83 -35.09 31.67
CA THR A 163 -10.43 -34.98 32.09
C THR A 163 -9.82 -33.65 31.64
N SER A 164 -8.80 -33.19 32.38
CA SER A 164 -7.87 -32.16 31.92
C SER A 164 -7.03 -32.69 30.74
N PRO A 165 -6.28 -31.86 29.95
CA PRO A 165 -5.47 -32.30 28.81
C PRO A 165 -4.28 -33.22 29.16
N ASP A 166 -4.26 -33.81 30.36
CA ASP A 166 -3.27 -34.77 30.79
C ASP A 166 -3.34 -36.03 29.91
N ARG A 167 -2.26 -36.25 29.14
CA ARG A 167 -2.14 -37.37 28.23
C ARG A 167 -2.09 -38.72 28.96
N ALA A 168 -1.55 -38.80 30.17
CA ALA A 168 -1.34 -40.08 30.84
C ALA A 168 -2.66 -40.79 31.19
N VAL A 169 -3.59 -40.06 31.82
CA VAL A 169 -4.90 -40.59 32.21
C VAL A 169 -5.78 -40.84 30.97
N ALA A 170 -5.75 -39.92 30.00
CA ALA A 170 -6.51 -40.06 28.77
C ALA A 170 -6.07 -41.29 27.95
N GLU A 171 -4.76 -41.52 27.81
CA GLU A 171 -4.21 -42.70 27.14
C GLU A 171 -4.56 -43.99 27.88
N GLN A 172 -4.50 -43.98 29.22
CA GLN A 172 -4.84 -45.15 30.05
C GLN A 172 -6.29 -45.59 29.87
N LEU A 173 -7.24 -44.65 29.93
CA LEU A 173 -8.67 -44.94 29.73
C LEU A 173 -8.99 -45.31 28.29
N THR A 174 -8.36 -44.63 27.32
CA THR A 174 -8.55 -44.94 25.89
C THR A 174 -8.06 -46.36 25.56
N ARG A 175 -6.92 -46.78 26.12
CA ARG A 175 -6.44 -48.16 25.99
C ARG A 175 -7.40 -49.18 26.60
N ALA A 176 -8.05 -48.86 27.72
CA ALA A 176 -8.99 -49.76 28.37
C ALA A 176 -10.34 -49.87 27.63
N GLY A 177 -10.86 -48.76 27.09
CA GLY A 177 -12.15 -48.75 26.38
C GLY A 177 -12.10 -49.19 24.92
N GLY A 178 -10.92 -49.17 24.29
CA GLY A 178 -10.74 -49.66 22.92
C GLY A 178 -11.70 -49.00 21.92
N ARG A 179 -12.56 -49.78 21.26
CA ARG A 179 -13.55 -49.28 20.28
C ARG A 179 -14.82 -48.72 20.90
N ASP A 180 -15.08 -49.01 22.17
CA ASP A 180 -16.30 -48.61 22.85
C ASP A 180 -16.16 -47.26 23.55
N LEU A 181 -14.94 -46.73 23.70
CA LEU A 181 -14.65 -45.37 24.13
C LEU A 181 -14.28 -44.48 22.94
N ARG A 182 -14.84 -43.28 22.90
CA ARG A 182 -14.42 -42.21 22.00
C ARG A 182 -13.84 -41.03 22.79
N LEU A 183 -12.61 -40.64 22.47
CA LEU A 183 -11.99 -39.43 22.99
C LEU A 183 -12.44 -38.23 22.15
N ILE A 184 -12.97 -37.20 22.79
CA ILE A 184 -13.23 -35.89 22.19
C ILE A 184 -12.31 -34.89 22.86
N GLU A 185 -11.42 -34.28 22.07
CA GLU A 185 -10.64 -33.12 22.49
C GLU A 185 -11.46 -31.86 22.22
N LEU A 186 -11.71 -31.09 23.28
CA LEU A 186 -12.45 -29.83 23.20
C LEU A 186 -11.46 -28.69 22.95
N GLU A 187 -11.61 -28.06 21.79
CA GLU A 187 -10.90 -26.86 21.40
C GLU A 187 -11.70 -25.60 21.78
N PRO A 188 -11.05 -24.43 21.87
CA PRO A 188 -11.76 -23.16 21.97
C PRO A 188 -12.78 -23.02 20.83
N LEU A 189 -13.92 -22.41 21.12
CA LEU A 189 -14.94 -22.11 20.12
C LEU A 189 -14.33 -21.26 19.02
N ASP A 190 -14.78 -21.43 17.78
CA ASP A 190 -14.47 -20.49 16.73
C ASP A 190 -15.27 -19.19 16.91
N ARG A 191 -15.06 -18.25 15.99
CA ARG A 191 -15.73 -16.95 16.04
C ARG A 191 -17.25 -17.15 16.01
N ASP A 192 -17.79 -17.87 15.03
CA ASP A 192 -19.23 -18.01 14.84
C ASP A 192 -19.91 -18.68 16.05
N ALA A 193 -19.28 -19.71 16.63
CA ALA A 193 -19.77 -20.38 17.83
C ALA A 193 -19.65 -19.50 19.09
N THR A 194 -18.63 -18.63 19.16
CA THR A 194 -18.49 -17.63 20.23
C THR A 194 -19.59 -16.59 20.16
N GLU A 195 -19.89 -16.08 18.95
CA GLU A 195 -20.97 -15.12 18.71
C GLU A 195 -22.32 -15.74 19.10
N ALA A 196 -22.58 -16.99 18.69
CA ALA A 196 -23.80 -17.71 19.05
C ALA A 196 -23.95 -17.91 20.57
N LEU A 197 -22.88 -18.31 21.26
CA LEU A 197 -22.90 -18.48 22.72
C LEU A 197 -23.10 -17.14 23.44
N ALA A 198 -22.43 -16.07 22.98
CA ALA A 198 -22.56 -14.75 23.57
C ALA A 198 -23.99 -14.21 23.46
N HIS A 199 -24.63 -14.35 22.29
CA HIS A 199 -26.02 -13.97 22.10
C HIS A 199 -26.99 -14.80 22.95
N GLN A 200 -26.77 -16.12 23.03
CA GLN A 200 -27.60 -16.96 23.88
C GLN A 200 -27.55 -16.52 25.36
N LEU A 201 -26.36 -16.27 25.89
CA LEU A 201 -26.17 -15.84 27.28
C LEU A 201 -26.73 -14.43 27.52
N ALA A 202 -26.58 -13.55 26.55
CA ALA A 202 -27.16 -12.20 26.55
C ALA A 202 -28.69 -12.24 26.62
N ASP A 203 -29.33 -13.11 25.84
CA ASP A 203 -30.77 -13.31 25.84
C ASP A 203 -31.26 -13.88 27.19
N GLU A 204 -30.54 -14.85 27.76
CA GLU A 204 -30.82 -15.42 29.09
C GLU A 204 -30.75 -14.35 30.20
N LEU A 205 -29.86 -13.37 30.06
CA LEU A 205 -29.66 -12.27 31.00
C LEU A 205 -30.48 -11.01 30.66
N GLY A 206 -31.24 -11.01 29.56
CA GLY A 206 -32.03 -9.86 29.11
C GLY A 206 -31.20 -8.63 28.73
N THR A 207 -29.95 -8.81 28.30
CA THR A 207 -29.00 -7.72 28.01
C THR A 207 -28.49 -7.84 26.57
N PRO A 208 -29.09 -7.14 25.58
CA PRO A 208 -28.68 -7.25 24.18
C PRO A 208 -27.26 -6.71 23.96
N LEU A 209 -26.43 -7.46 23.24
CA LEU A 209 -25.06 -7.08 22.91
C LEU A 209 -25.00 -6.39 21.55
N SER A 210 -24.12 -5.38 21.41
CA SER A 210 -23.79 -4.78 20.11
C SER A 210 -22.75 -5.61 19.35
N ASP A 211 -22.72 -5.48 18.02
CA ASP A 211 -21.74 -6.16 17.16
C ASP A 211 -20.29 -5.85 17.57
N ASP A 212 -20.01 -4.60 17.98
CA ASP A 212 -18.69 -4.19 18.48
C ASP A 212 -18.32 -4.90 19.78
N THR A 213 -19.30 -5.10 20.68
CA THR A 213 -19.11 -5.82 21.94
C THR A 213 -18.84 -7.29 21.67
N VAL A 214 -19.58 -7.90 20.75
CA VAL A 214 -19.39 -9.31 20.35
C VAL A 214 -18.02 -9.52 19.69
N ALA A 215 -17.61 -8.61 18.79
CA ALA A 215 -16.28 -8.64 18.19
C ALA A 215 -15.15 -8.47 19.23
N GLN A 216 -15.41 -7.72 20.30
CA GLN A 216 -14.48 -7.59 21.43
C GLN A 216 -14.48 -8.84 22.32
N LEU A 217 -15.64 -9.46 22.59
CA LEU A 217 -15.76 -10.69 23.36
C LEU A 217 -14.99 -11.85 22.71
N TRP A 218 -15.01 -11.97 21.38
CA TRP A 218 -14.18 -12.94 20.66
C TRP A 218 -12.68 -12.70 20.89
N ARG A 219 -12.23 -11.47 20.64
CA ARG A 219 -10.82 -11.06 20.80
C ARG A 219 -10.32 -11.26 22.23
N ASP A 220 -11.16 -10.94 23.20
CA ASP A 220 -10.83 -11.03 24.61
C ASP A 220 -10.89 -12.49 25.08
N SER A 221 -11.98 -13.23 24.87
CA SER A 221 -12.14 -14.59 25.38
C SER A 221 -11.26 -15.65 24.72
N GLY A 222 -10.81 -15.42 23.49
CA GLY A 222 -10.11 -16.43 22.69
C GLY A 222 -10.91 -17.72 22.48
N GLY A 223 -12.25 -17.63 22.48
CA GLY A 223 -13.16 -18.75 22.29
C GLY A 223 -13.41 -19.64 23.51
N VAL A 224 -12.94 -19.26 24.70
CA VAL A 224 -13.13 -20.06 25.92
C VAL A 224 -14.53 -19.81 26.52
N PRO A 225 -15.44 -20.80 26.55
CA PRO A 225 -16.84 -20.62 26.99
C PRO A 225 -17.02 -20.02 28.38
N PHE A 226 -16.19 -20.42 29.36
CA PHE A 226 -16.22 -19.84 30.71
C PHE A 226 -15.95 -18.33 30.69
N VAL A 227 -14.97 -17.90 29.89
CA VAL A 227 -14.61 -16.48 29.81
C VAL A 227 -15.68 -15.69 29.08
N ILE A 228 -16.29 -16.28 28.03
CA ILE A 228 -17.42 -15.67 27.34
C ILE A 228 -18.57 -15.42 28.32
N ASP A 229 -18.95 -16.41 29.14
CA ASP A 229 -20.01 -16.26 30.16
C ASP A 229 -19.71 -15.16 31.17
N GLU A 230 -18.50 -15.14 31.73
CA GLU A 230 -18.11 -14.12 32.70
C GLU A 230 -18.03 -12.71 32.10
N LEU A 231 -17.54 -12.56 30.87
CA LEU A 231 -17.50 -11.25 30.20
C LEU A 231 -18.91 -10.76 29.86
N VAL A 232 -19.82 -11.63 29.41
CA VAL A 232 -21.21 -11.28 29.12
C VAL A 232 -21.95 -10.88 30.41
N ARG A 233 -21.74 -11.60 31.53
CA ARG A 233 -22.26 -11.21 32.85
C ARG A 233 -21.69 -9.87 33.32
N GLY A 234 -20.40 -9.64 33.11
CA GLY A 234 -19.76 -8.36 33.43
C GLY A 234 -20.38 -7.18 32.68
N VAL A 235 -20.73 -7.36 31.41
CA VAL A 235 -21.47 -6.37 30.61
C VAL A 235 -22.88 -6.13 31.17
N ALA A 236 -23.59 -7.19 31.57
CA ALA A 236 -24.92 -7.08 32.19
C ALA A 236 -24.90 -6.34 33.53
N ASP A 237 -23.85 -6.51 34.33
CA ASP A 237 -23.65 -5.83 35.62
C ASP A 237 -23.18 -4.36 35.48
N GLY A 238 -23.10 -3.83 34.25
CA GLY A 238 -22.70 -2.44 33.98
C GLY A 238 -21.19 -2.19 34.11
N SER A 239 -20.38 -3.25 34.14
CA SER A 239 -18.92 -3.14 34.08
C SER A 239 -18.49 -2.82 32.65
N SER A 240 -17.51 -1.92 32.48
CA SER A 240 -16.89 -1.72 31.16
C SER A 240 -16.33 -3.06 30.66
N SER A 241 -16.55 -3.40 29.38
CA SER A 241 -15.94 -4.58 28.71
C SER A 241 -14.41 -4.61 28.83
N SER A 242 -13.79 -3.48 29.16
CA SER A 242 -12.35 -3.34 29.40
C SER A 242 -11.86 -3.84 30.77
N LEU A 243 -12.75 -4.15 31.72
CA LEU A 243 -12.37 -4.73 33.01
C LEU A 243 -12.48 -6.25 32.96
N LEU A 244 -11.38 -6.94 33.29
CA LEU A 244 -11.38 -8.39 33.38
C LEU A 244 -12.21 -8.80 34.61
N PRO A 245 -13.25 -9.65 34.50
CA PRO A 245 -13.97 -10.15 35.66
C PRO A 245 -13.01 -10.81 36.66
N SER A 246 -13.25 -10.60 37.96
CA SER A 246 -12.34 -11.06 39.03
C SER A 246 -12.17 -12.58 39.04
N SER A 247 -13.21 -13.32 38.66
CA SER A 247 -13.23 -14.78 38.45
C SER A 247 -12.23 -15.23 37.37
N VAL A 248 -12.23 -14.56 36.21
CA VAL A 248 -11.32 -14.81 35.08
C VAL A 248 -9.90 -14.43 35.45
N ALA A 249 -9.70 -13.29 36.14
CA ALA A 249 -8.39 -12.87 36.64
C ALA A 249 -7.80 -13.92 37.60
N GLN A 250 -8.60 -14.40 38.55
CA GLN A 250 -8.19 -15.42 39.51
C GLN A 250 -7.89 -16.77 38.85
N ALA A 251 -8.69 -17.20 37.87
CA ALA A 251 -8.42 -18.43 37.13
C ALA A 251 -7.10 -18.36 36.35
N MET A 252 -6.89 -17.29 35.57
CA MET A 252 -5.65 -17.09 34.81
C MET A 252 -4.43 -16.96 35.72
N ARG A 253 -4.58 -16.29 36.86
CA ARG A 253 -3.49 -16.15 37.83
C ARG A 253 -3.18 -17.45 38.55
N ARG A 254 -4.18 -18.26 38.90
CA ARG A 254 -3.95 -19.59 39.49
C ARG A 254 -3.07 -20.47 38.60
N ARG A 255 -3.33 -20.45 37.28
CA ARG A 255 -2.50 -21.15 36.27
C ARG A 255 -1.05 -20.65 36.21
N VAL A 256 -0.82 -19.36 36.40
CA VAL A 256 0.55 -18.82 36.48
C VAL A 256 1.20 -19.14 37.84
N THR A 257 0.44 -19.04 38.93
CA THR A 257 0.93 -19.26 40.30
C THR A 257 1.33 -20.72 40.53
N SER A 258 0.70 -21.68 39.85
CA SER A 258 1.10 -23.09 39.88
C SER A 258 2.49 -23.35 39.27
N LEU A 259 3.04 -22.41 38.47
CA LEU A 259 4.41 -22.49 37.95
C LEU A 259 5.47 -21.99 38.94
N GLY A 260 5.03 -21.45 40.08
CA GLY A 260 5.89 -20.95 41.15
C GLY A 260 6.03 -19.42 41.15
N PRO A 261 6.56 -18.85 42.25
CA PRO A 261 6.63 -17.40 42.46
C PRO A 261 7.53 -16.70 41.44
N GLN A 262 8.64 -17.32 41.03
CA GLN A 262 9.54 -16.76 40.03
C GLN A 262 8.90 -16.66 38.64
N ALA A 263 8.05 -17.64 38.27
CA ALA A 263 7.31 -17.60 37.02
C ALA A 263 6.31 -16.45 37.00
N LEU A 264 5.65 -16.18 38.12
CA LEU A 264 4.75 -15.04 38.26
C LEU A 264 5.49 -13.70 38.03
N GLU A 265 6.67 -13.51 38.61
CA GLU A 265 7.46 -12.28 38.42
C GLU A 265 7.91 -12.11 36.95
N VAL A 266 8.49 -13.15 36.34
CA VAL A 266 8.96 -13.12 34.95
C VAL A 266 7.81 -12.82 33.98
N LEU A 267 6.69 -13.52 34.13
CA LEU A 267 5.53 -13.33 33.26
C LEU A 267 4.85 -11.97 33.49
N THR A 268 4.90 -11.42 34.71
CA THR A 268 4.41 -10.06 34.98
C THR A 268 5.26 -9.01 34.26
N VAL A 269 6.60 -9.14 34.26
CA VAL A 269 7.46 -8.26 33.45
C VAL A 269 7.21 -8.43 31.96
N GLY A 270 7.05 -9.66 31.48
CA GLY A 270 6.65 -9.93 30.10
C GLY A 270 5.33 -9.23 29.75
N ALA A 271 4.35 -9.30 30.65
CA ALA A 271 3.06 -8.66 30.48
C ALA A 271 3.14 -7.13 30.42
N LEU A 272 4.06 -6.51 31.19
CA LEU A 272 4.33 -5.07 31.11
C LEU A 272 4.91 -4.65 29.75
N CYS A 273 5.64 -5.53 29.08
CA CYS A 273 6.18 -5.29 27.74
C CYS A 273 5.08 -5.37 26.66
N GLY A 274 4.05 -6.17 26.90
CA GLY A 274 2.89 -6.31 25.99
C GLY A 274 2.55 -7.78 25.72
N GLN A 275 1.74 -8.02 24.69
CA GLN A 275 1.38 -9.39 24.29
C GLN A 275 2.59 -10.18 23.76
N ARG A 276 3.55 -9.47 23.15
CA ARG A 276 4.79 -10.01 22.60
C ARG A 276 5.95 -9.35 23.34
N PHE A 277 6.92 -10.13 23.81
CA PHE A 277 8.05 -9.58 24.57
C PHE A 277 9.36 -10.36 24.32
N PRO A 278 10.51 -9.68 24.40
CA PRO A 278 11.82 -10.32 24.32
C PRO A 278 12.24 -10.96 25.65
N LEU A 279 12.82 -12.16 25.61
CA LEU A 279 13.28 -12.93 26.77
C LEU A 279 14.30 -12.20 27.65
N LEU A 280 15.21 -11.46 27.01
CA LEU A 280 16.30 -10.76 27.70
C LEU A 280 15.77 -9.67 28.66
N VAL A 281 14.58 -9.11 28.39
CA VAL A 281 14.05 -8.01 29.20
C VAL A 281 13.59 -8.48 30.58
N PRO A 282 12.73 -9.50 30.75
CA PRO A 282 12.45 -10.07 32.06
C PRO A 282 13.69 -10.56 32.80
N ARG A 283 14.64 -11.20 32.09
CA ARG A 283 15.90 -11.67 32.67
C ARG A 283 16.67 -10.53 33.34
N MET A 284 16.90 -9.43 32.61
CA MET A 284 17.67 -8.28 33.09
C MET A 284 16.88 -7.43 34.09
N THR A 285 15.56 -7.34 33.96
CA THR A 285 14.70 -6.56 34.87
C THR A 285 14.68 -7.15 36.29
N LEU A 286 14.80 -8.47 36.38
CA LEU A 286 14.73 -9.26 37.61
C LEU A 286 16.09 -9.80 38.06
N ASP A 287 17.20 -9.43 37.39
CA ASP A 287 18.56 -9.90 37.67
C ASP A 287 18.69 -11.44 37.75
N LEU A 288 18.02 -12.15 36.83
CA LEU A 288 18.00 -13.62 36.79
C LEU A 288 19.16 -14.21 35.97
N THR A 289 19.53 -15.45 36.29
CA THR A 289 20.45 -16.22 35.44
C THR A 289 19.76 -16.74 34.18
N ASP A 290 20.53 -17.07 33.14
CA ASP A 290 19.99 -17.68 31.91
C ASP A 290 19.26 -19.00 32.20
N ALA A 291 19.79 -19.82 33.11
CA ALA A 291 19.18 -21.09 33.48
C ALA A 291 17.80 -20.89 34.12
N ASP A 292 17.67 -19.89 34.99
CA ASP A 292 16.43 -19.61 35.70
C ASP A 292 15.32 -19.13 34.77
N VAL A 293 15.63 -18.15 33.90
CA VAL A 293 14.63 -17.60 32.98
C VAL A 293 14.21 -18.63 31.93
N VAL A 294 15.15 -19.43 31.42
CA VAL A 294 14.84 -20.51 30.46
C VAL A 294 13.95 -21.57 31.09
N ALA A 295 14.22 -21.97 32.35
CA ALA A 295 13.37 -22.92 33.06
C ALA A 295 11.93 -22.41 33.22
N VAL A 296 11.76 -21.13 33.57
CA VAL A 296 10.44 -20.49 33.66
C VAL A 296 9.72 -20.48 32.30
N ILE A 297 10.41 -20.09 31.22
CA ILE A 297 9.81 -20.04 29.88
C ILE A 297 9.43 -21.44 29.41
N GLN A 298 10.28 -22.44 29.60
CA GLN A 298 9.97 -23.83 29.26
C GLN A 298 8.73 -24.32 30.03
N ALA A 299 8.63 -24.01 31.32
CA ALA A 299 7.45 -24.34 32.12
C ALA A 299 6.19 -23.59 31.62
N ALA A 300 6.31 -22.32 31.25
CA ALA A 300 5.20 -21.52 30.73
C ALA A 300 4.72 -22.00 29.34
N VAL A 301 5.64 -22.43 28.46
CA VAL A 301 5.31 -23.04 27.16
C VAL A 301 4.67 -24.42 27.38
N ALA A 302 5.21 -25.25 28.27
CA ALA A 302 4.62 -26.54 28.62
C ALA A 302 3.20 -26.39 29.19
N ALA A 303 2.98 -25.35 30.00
CA ALA A 303 1.67 -24.99 30.55
C ALA A 303 0.75 -24.23 29.57
N GLN A 304 1.19 -24.05 28.33
CA GLN A 304 0.44 -23.41 27.23
C GLN A 304 0.02 -21.96 27.57
N ILE A 305 0.90 -21.24 28.28
CA ILE A 305 0.74 -19.82 28.63
C ILE A 305 1.43 -18.93 27.58
N LEU A 306 2.62 -19.36 27.14
CA LEU A 306 3.42 -18.70 26.11
C LEU A 306 3.57 -19.59 24.89
N ASP A 307 3.71 -18.96 23.73
CA ASP A 307 4.18 -19.57 22.50
C ASP A 307 5.47 -18.88 22.03
N PRO A 308 6.47 -19.63 21.51
CA PRO A 308 7.64 -19.04 20.86
C PRO A 308 7.20 -18.18 19.66
N ASP A 309 7.81 -17.01 19.50
CA ASP A 309 7.53 -16.15 18.36
C ASP A 309 8.10 -16.75 17.06
N THR A 310 7.31 -16.75 16.00
CA THR A 310 7.72 -17.36 14.71
C THR A 310 8.67 -16.47 13.91
N THR A 311 8.78 -15.18 14.25
CA THR A 311 9.56 -14.18 13.49
C THR A 311 10.88 -13.81 14.16
N SER A 312 11.01 -14.01 15.47
CA SER A 312 12.20 -13.66 16.24
C SER A 312 12.49 -14.70 17.32
N PRO A 313 13.63 -15.41 17.26
CA PRO A 313 13.89 -16.58 18.11
C PRO A 313 14.01 -16.30 19.62
N ASP A 314 14.22 -15.04 20.01
CA ASP A 314 14.30 -14.60 21.42
C ASP A 314 13.03 -13.90 21.91
N TRP A 315 11.96 -13.93 21.13
CA TRP A 315 10.68 -13.33 21.49
C TRP A 315 9.64 -14.40 21.80
N TYR A 316 8.73 -14.07 22.71
CA TYR A 316 7.63 -14.93 23.13
C TYR A 316 6.33 -14.15 23.10
N THR A 317 5.25 -14.86 22.80
CA THR A 317 3.91 -14.28 22.73
C THR A 317 3.00 -14.95 23.75
N PHE A 318 2.24 -14.16 24.51
CA PHE A 318 1.17 -14.69 25.34
C PHE A 318 0.07 -15.26 24.45
N ARG A 319 -0.26 -16.54 24.67
CA ARG A 319 -1.33 -17.21 23.91
C ARG A 319 -2.68 -16.52 24.07
N SER A 320 -2.92 -15.89 25.23
CA SER A 320 -4.14 -15.12 25.50
C SER A 320 -3.81 -13.71 25.99
N PRO A 321 -4.37 -12.66 25.37
CA PRO A 321 -4.29 -11.27 25.88
C PRO A 321 -4.85 -11.09 27.29
N LEU A 322 -5.71 -12.02 27.74
CA LEU A 322 -6.27 -12.00 29.10
C LEU A 322 -5.25 -12.36 30.15
N THR A 323 -4.26 -13.20 29.81
CA THR A 323 -3.18 -13.53 30.74
C THR A 323 -2.41 -12.27 31.11
N THR A 324 -2.07 -11.44 30.11
CA THR A 324 -1.43 -10.14 30.28
C THR A 324 -2.26 -9.23 31.19
N ARG A 325 -3.57 -9.10 30.91
CA ARG A 325 -4.49 -8.29 31.72
C ARG A 325 -4.63 -8.80 33.16
N ALA A 326 -4.77 -10.11 33.35
CA ALA A 326 -4.89 -10.74 34.67
C ALA A 326 -3.64 -10.55 35.52
N LEU A 327 -2.45 -10.65 34.90
CA LEU A 327 -1.18 -10.41 35.58
C LEU A 327 -1.05 -8.95 36.02
N LEU A 328 -1.50 -8.01 35.21
CA LEU A 328 -1.40 -6.58 35.52
C LEU A 328 -2.49 -6.07 36.48
N ALA A 329 -3.65 -6.74 36.56
CA ALA A 329 -4.80 -6.28 37.34
C ALA A 329 -4.55 -6.14 38.85
N GLU A 330 -3.66 -6.96 39.41
CA GLU A 330 -3.34 -6.95 40.85
C GLU A 330 -1.99 -6.30 41.18
N VAL A 331 -1.25 -5.87 40.16
CA VAL A 331 -0.01 -5.11 40.36
C VAL A 331 -0.43 -3.67 40.65
N ASN A 332 -0.07 -3.18 41.84
CA ASN A 332 -0.37 -1.79 42.17
C ASN A 332 0.40 -0.83 41.25
N ALA A 333 -0.14 0.36 41.03
CA ALA A 333 0.42 1.33 40.08
C ALA A 333 1.90 1.67 40.36
N THR A 334 2.32 1.74 41.63
CA THR A 334 3.70 2.04 42.01
C THR A 334 4.67 0.91 41.66
N GLN A 335 4.26 -0.34 41.88
CA GLN A 335 5.02 -1.53 41.51
C GLN A 335 5.11 -1.65 39.98
N ALA A 336 3.99 -1.50 39.28
CA ALA A 336 3.94 -1.51 37.82
C ALA A 336 4.88 -0.45 37.23
N ALA A 337 4.84 0.78 37.74
CA ALA A 337 5.71 1.86 37.28
C ALA A 337 7.20 1.58 37.56
N THR A 338 7.52 1.01 38.72
CA THR A 338 8.90 0.64 39.09
C THR A 338 9.44 -0.46 38.19
N MET A 339 8.64 -1.49 37.93
CA MET A 339 9.00 -2.60 37.03
C MET A 339 9.12 -2.12 35.59
N ALA A 340 8.19 -1.28 35.11
CA ALA A 340 8.22 -0.71 33.77
C ALA A 340 9.47 0.15 33.54
N ARG A 341 9.88 0.98 34.52
CA ARG A 341 11.12 1.76 34.45
C ARG A 341 12.36 0.85 34.33
N ARG A 342 12.43 -0.23 35.10
CA ARG A 342 13.53 -1.20 35.01
C ARG A 342 13.53 -1.94 33.68
N ALA A 343 12.36 -2.37 33.21
CA ALA A 343 12.20 -3.01 31.92
C ALA A 343 12.61 -2.09 30.76
N ALA A 344 12.24 -0.80 30.80
CA ALA A 344 12.68 0.17 29.80
C ALA A 344 14.21 0.28 29.73
N ARG A 345 14.89 0.32 30.89
CA ARG A 345 16.36 0.30 30.96
C ARG A 345 16.96 -1.00 30.41
N ALA A 346 16.36 -2.14 30.75
CA ALA A 346 16.78 -3.45 30.25
C ALA A 346 16.66 -3.54 28.71
N VAL A 347 15.57 -3.03 28.12
CA VAL A 347 15.42 -2.95 26.65
C VAL A 347 16.58 -2.15 26.04
N ARG A 348 16.90 -0.99 26.60
CA ARG A 348 17.98 -0.12 26.10
C ARG A 348 19.34 -0.77 26.22
N GLU A 349 19.61 -1.46 27.32
CA GLU A 349 20.90 -2.13 27.53
C GLU A 349 21.06 -3.35 26.61
N ALA A 350 19.99 -4.14 26.42
CA ALA A 350 20.01 -5.34 25.59
C ALA A 350 20.07 -5.06 24.09
N TYR A 351 19.33 -4.04 23.63
CA TYR A 351 19.11 -3.80 22.19
C TYR A 351 19.67 -2.47 21.70
N GLY A 352 20.01 -1.53 22.59
CA GLY A 352 20.37 -0.16 22.22
C GLY A 352 19.30 0.52 21.37
N ASP A 353 19.72 1.50 20.57
CA ASP A 353 18.87 2.21 19.61
C ASP A 353 18.91 1.55 18.21
N HIS A 354 19.12 0.23 18.14
CA HIS A 354 19.41 -0.47 16.88
C HIS A 354 18.17 -0.86 16.06
N GLY A 355 16.96 -0.70 16.60
CA GLY A 355 15.72 -1.09 15.92
C GLY A 355 14.50 -0.25 16.34
N PRO A 356 13.55 0.02 15.42
CA PRO A 356 12.36 0.82 15.74
C PRO A 356 11.47 0.14 16.80
N ASP A 357 11.37 -1.20 16.77
CA ASP A 357 10.53 -1.96 17.70
C ASP A 357 11.05 -1.88 19.14
N SER A 358 12.37 -1.96 19.35
CA SER A 358 12.96 -1.85 20.69
C SER A 358 12.83 -0.44 21.24
N SER A 359 13.00 0.59 20.39
CA SER A 359 12.82 1.97 20.81
C SER A 359 11.35 2.27 21.16
N MET A 360 10.41 1.76 20.38
CA MET A 360 8.97 1.88 20.66
C MET A 360 8.60 1.18 21.97
N LEU A 361 9.05 -0.06 22.16
CA LEU A 361 8.83 -0.82 23.40
C LEU A 361 9.38 -0.09 24.63
N ALA A 362 10.61 0.44 24.55
CA ALA A 362 11.19 1.20 25.65
C ALA A 362 10.38 2.47 25.97
N ALA A 363 9.90 3.18 24.94
CA ALA A 363 9.09 4.38 25.12
C ALA A 363 7.72 4.08 25.76
N GLU A 364 7.04 3.01 25.34
CA GLU A 364 5.81 2.54 25.97
C GLU A 364 6.02 2.19 27.45
N LEU A 365 7.14 1.54 27.77
CA LEU A 365 7.48 1.19 29.16
C LEU A 365 7.76 2.44 30.01
N TYR A 366 8.43 3.46 29.47
CA TYR A 366 8.59 4.75 30.15
C TYR A 366 7.25 5.47 30.34
N GLN A 367 6.36 5.42 29.36
CA GLN A 367 5.00 5.96 29.50
C GLN A 367 4.22 5.23 30.62
N ARG A 368 4.29 3.89 30.68
CA ARG A 368 3.71 3.08 31.77
C ARG A 368 4.34 3.39 33.13
N ALA A 369 5.61 3.81 33.15
CA ALA A 369 6.30 4.26 34.36
C ALA A 369 5.92 5.68 34.82
N GLY A 370 5.07 6.39 34.08
CA GLY A 370 4.73 7.79 34.35
C GLY A 370 5.83 8.78 33.92
N GLU A 371 6.73 8.36 33.02
CA GLU A 371 7.86 9.14 32.51
C GLU A 371 7.77 9.31 30.97
N PRO A 372 6.66 9.83 30.42
CA PRO A 372 6.48 9.92 28.97
C PRO A 372 7.56 10.76 28.29
N ASP A 373 8.08 11.80 28.97
CA ASP A 373 9.14 12.67 28.44
C ASP A 373 10.45 11.91 28.17
N GLU A 374 10.80 10.93 29.02
CA GLU A 374 11.96 10.05 28.78
C GLU A 374 11.74 9.15 27.56
N GLY A 375 10.53 8.61 27.41
CA GLY A 375 10.14 7.87 26.21
C GLY A 375 10.22 8.73 24.95
N GLY A 376 9.74 9.99 25.02
CA GLY A 376 9.83 10.96 23.94
C GLY A 376 11.27 11.29 23.54
N ARG A 377 12.16 11.55 24.50
CA ARG A 377 13.60 11.77 24.26
C ARG A 377 14.28 10.58 23.61
N LEU A 378 13.95 9.37 24.04
CA LEU A 378 14.48 8.14 23.46
C LEU A 378 14.07 7.99 22.00
N LEU A 379 12.79 8.19 21.70
CA LEU A 379 12.28 8.10 20.33
C LEU A 379 12.85 9.20 19.43
N LEU A 380 13.07 10.41 19.96
CA LEU A 380 13.77 11.48 19.25
C LEU A 380 15.21 11.07 18.89
N GLY A 381 15.96 10.52 19.85
CA GLY A 381 17.33 10.04 19.61
C GLY A 381 17.40 8.90 18.57
N ALA A 382 16.48 7.93 18.67
CA ALA A 382 16.37 6.85 17.69
C ALA A 382 15.97 7.39 16.30
N GLY A 383 15.00 8.30 16.24
CA GLY A 383 14.57 8.96 15.01
C GLY A 383 15.73 9.70 14.32
N LEU A 384 16.52 10.47 15.07
CA LEU A 384 17.73 11.12 14.56
C LEU A 384 18.70 10.10 13.98
N SER A 385 19.00 9.00 14.69
CA SER A 385 19.94 7.98 14.19
C SER A 385 19.45 7.31 12.89
N PHE A 386 18.14 7.10 12.73
CA PHE A 386 17.59 6.58 11.49
C PHE A 386 17.64 7.61 10.35
N VAL A 387 17.40 8.90 10.62
CA VAL A 387 17.58 9.96 9.62
C VAL A 387 19.03 10.00 9.14
N ASP A 388 20.01 9.99 10.05
CA ASP A 388 21.46 10.02 9.74
C ASP A 388 21.92 8.82 8.89
N ARG A 389 21.21 7.68 8.98
CA ARG A 389 21.48 6.45 8.20
C ARG A 389 20.68 6.38 6.90
N GLY A 390 19.87 7.39 6.59
CA GLY A 390 19.01 7.41 5.40
C GLY A 390 17.75 6.56 5.50
N ALA A 391 17.35 6.15 6.70
CA ALA A 391 16.19 5.31 6.96
C ALA A 391 14.96 6.14 7.37
N ALA A 392 14.63 7.18 6.60
CA ALA A 392 13.55 8.13 6.92
C ALA A 392 12.19 7.44 7.17
N ARG A 393 11.87 6.38 6.43
CA ARG A 393 10.63 5.60 6.63
C ARG A 393 10.52 4.98 8.03
N LEU A 394 11.66 4.60 8.63
CA LEU A 394 11.72 4.05 9.99
C LEU A 394 11.73 5.16 11.04
N ALA A 395 12.28 6.34 10.71
CA ALA A 395 12.32 7.48 11.62
C ALA A 395 10.94 8.10 11.87
N ARG A 396 10.09 8.19 10.83
CA ARG A 396 8.76 8.84 10.91
C ARG A 396 7.90 8.37 12.09
N PRO A 397 7.56 7.08 12.23
CA PRO A 397 6.68 6.64 13.31
C PRO A 397 7.27 6.94 14.69
N LEU A 398 8.60 6.89 14.83
CA LEU A 398 9.29 7.23 16.08
C LEU A 398 9.15 8.72 16.41
N LEU A 399 9.39 9.60 15.44
CA LEU A 399 9.29 11.06 15.63
C LEU A 399 7.86 11.53 15.88
N VAL A 400 6.87 10.95 15.20
CA VAL A 400 5.44 11.24 15.46
C VAL A 400 5.07 10.81 16.88
N GLN A 401 5.48 9.62 17.31
CA GLN A 401 5.21 9.17 18.67
C GLN A 401 5.98 10.00 19.72
N ALA A 402 7.22 10.41 19.43
CA ALA A 402 7.97 11.32 20.28
C ALA A 402 7.23 12.65 20.49
N GLN A 403 6.56 13.17 19.46
CA GLN A 403 5.79 14.41 19.52
C GLN A 403 4.62 14.30 20.51
N HIS A 404 3.98 13.13 20.59
CA HIS A 404 2.89 12.87 21.53
C HIS A 404 3.35 12.67 22.97
N LEU A 405 4.59 12.20 23.16
CA LEU A 405 5.13 11.87 24.49
C LEU A 405 5.87 13.03 25.16
N LEU A 406 6.56 13.87 24.38
CA LEU A 406 7.30 15.02 24.92
C LEU A 406 6.34 16.05 25.52
N ALA A 407 6.67 16.52 26.72
CA ALA A 407 5.87 17.54 27.38
C ALA A 407 5.98 18.89 26.63
N PRO A 408 4.94 19.75 26.68
CA PRO A 408 5.02 21.10 26.10
C PRO A 408 6.14 21.96 26.68
N THR A 409 6.64 21.62 27.87
CA THR A 409 7.76 22.27 28.56
C THR A 409 9.14 21.85 28.03
N SER A 410 9.24 20.77 27.26
CA SER A 410 10.48 20.23 26.70
C SER A 410 10.85 20.97 25.41
N VAL A 411 11.07 22.29 25.55
CA VAL A 411 11.14 23.23 24.42
C VAL A 411 12.27 22.89 23.46
N THR A 412 13.46 22.57 23.98
CA THR A 412 14.64 22.25 23.18
C THR A 412 14.45 20.95 22.39
N GLU A 413 13.98 19.89 23.06
CA GLU A 413 13.75 18.59 22.43
C GLU A 413 12.62 18.65 21.40
N MET A 414 11.54 19.40 21.69
CA MET A 414 10.46 19.61 20.72
C MET A 414 10.94 20.40 19.50
N ALA A 415 11.79 21.41 19.68
CA ALA A 415 12.36 22.15 18.55
C ALA A 415 13.27 21.25 17.69
N GLN A 416 14.10 20.40 18.32
CA GLN A 416 14.91 19.42 17.60
C GLN A 416 14.05 18.39 16.86
N LEU A 417 12.98 17.92 17.50
CA LEU A 417 12.00 17.01 16.89
C LEU A 417 11.38 17.63 15.64
N LEU A 418 10.88 18.86 15.74
CA LEU A 418 10.22 19.54 14.62
C LEU A 418 11.19 19.82 13.46
N ARG A 419 12.47 20.10 13.75
CA ARG A 419 13.51 20.26 12.71
C ARG A 419 13.69 18.99 11.88
N LEU A 420 13.50 17.80 12.46
CA LEU A 420 13.57 16.52 11.75
C LEU A 420 12.23 16.12 11.12
N LEU A 421 11.13 16.36 11.84
CA LEU A 421 9.81 15.86 11.47
C LEU A 421 9.20 16.64 10.30
N ILE A 422 9.33 17.98 10.26
CA ILE A 422 8.70 18.80 9.21
C ILE A 422 9.22 18.42 7.80
N PRO A 423 10.56 18.39 7.53
CA PRO A 423 11.06 17.98 6.22
C PRO A 423 10.65 16.56 5.87
N LEU A 424 10.68 15.64 6.85
CA LEU A 424 10.33 14.26 6.65
C LEU A 424 8.85 14.08 6.27
N LEU A 425 7.94 14.80 6.93
CA LEU A 425 6.51 14.80 6.60
C LEU A 425 6.29 15.37 5.20
N ARG A 426 6.95 16.48 4.86
CA ARG A 426 6.88 17.11 3.53
C ARG A 426 7.35 16.16 2.43
N ASP A 427 8.50 15.53 2.60
CA ASP A 427 9.12 14.70 1.56
C ASP A 427 8.38 13.35 1.38
N ASN A 428 7.66 12.88 2.41
CA ASN A 428 6.76 11.73 2.34
C ASN A 428 5.32 12.06 1.90
N GLY A 429 5.01 13.33 1.63
CA GLY A 429 3.71 13.78 1.12
C GLY A 429 2.63 14.04 2.19
N ASP A 430 2.98 14.10 3.48
CA ASP A 430 2.07 14.47 4.57
C ASP A 430 2.13 15.98 4.85
N LEU A 431 1.82 16.76 3.81
CA LEU A 431 1.94 18.22 3.84
C LEU A 431 1.00 18.85 4.88
N ALA A 432 -0.20 18.31 5.06
CA ALA A 432 -1.16 18.79 6.04
C ALA A 432 -0.63 18.68 7.49
N ALA A 433 -0.01 17.54 7.85
CA ALA A 433 0.58 17.37 9.17
C ALA A 433 1.77 18.30 9.40
N ALA A 434 2.63 18.50 8.39
CA ALA A 434 3.74 19.45 8.48
C ALA A 434 3.26 20.90 8.64
N LEU A 435 2.24 21.33 7.89
CA LEU A 435 1.67 22.69 8.03
C LEU A 435 1.00 22.90 9.40
N ALA A 436 0.41 21.84 9.97
CA ALA A 436 -0.22 21.90 11.29
C ALA A 436 0.75 22.13 12.46
N THR A 437 2.08 22.11 12.23
CA THR A 437 3.06 22.40 13.28
C THR A 437 3.21 23.88 13.61
N GLY A 438 2.72 24.80 12.75
CA GLY A 438 2.82 26.26 12.93
C GLY A 438 2.41 26.74 14.34
N PRO A 439 1.17 26.45 14.80
CA PRO A 439 0.73 26.83 16.14
C PRO A 439 1.55 26.22 17.28
N THR A 440 2.18 25.06 17.07
CA THR A 440 3.10 24.46 18.05
C THR A 440 4.40 25.25 18.13
N ILE A 441 4.94 25.71 16.99
CA ILE A 441 6.14 26.58 16.97
C ILE A 441 5.86 27.89 17.72
N ASP A 442 4.70 28.51 17.52
CA ASP A 442 4.33 29.76 18.22
C ASP A 442 4.24 29.56 19.74
N ARG A 443 3.67 28.43 20.19
CA ARG A 443 3.63 28.08 21.62
C ARG A 443 5.01 27.82 22.21
N LEU A 444 5.90 27.16 21.47
CA LEU A 444 7.30 26.94 21.89
C LEU A 444 8.05 28.27 22.02
N TYR A 445 7.84 29.18 21.06
CA TYR A 445 8.42 30.53 21.11
C TYR A 445 7.92 31.32 22.33
N ALA A 446 6.61 31.31 22.60
CA ALA A 446 6.04 31.91 23.80
C ALA A 446 6.55 31.27 25.11
N SER A 447 7.00 30.01 25.04
CA SER A 447 7.54 29.25 26.18
C SER A 447 9.07 29.33 26.32
N GLY A 448 9.74 30.16 25.51
CA GLY A 448 11.17 30.46 25.64
C GLY A 448 12.09 29.84 24.59
N LEU A 449 11.57 29.33 23.46
CA LEU A 449 12.40 28.93 22.32
C LEU A 449 13.19 30.13 21.78
N ALA A 450 14.45 29.93 21.41
CA ALA A 450 15.27 30.99 20.83
C ALA A 450 14.67 31.49 19.50
N ALA A 451 14.70 32.81 19.29
CA ALA A 451 14.16 33.43 18.07
C ALA A 451 14.76 32.85 16.78
N SER A 452 16.05 32.47 16.81
CA SER A 452 16.74 31.83 15.68
C SER A 452 16.18 30.45 15.35
N ASP A 453 15.81 29.65 16.35
CA ASP A 453 15.23 28.32 16.14
C ASP A 453 13.79 28.41 15.64
N ALA A 454 13.01 29.32 16.22
CA ALA A 454 11.65 29.61 15.76
C ALA A 454 11.65 30.12 14.31
N ALA A 455 12.58 31.02 13.95
CA ALA A 455 12.74 31.51 12.58
C ALA A 455 13.06 30.38 11.60
N ARG A 456 13.99 29.46 11.95
CA ARG A 456 14.30 28.30 11.10
C ARG A 456 13.08 27.40 10.93
N LEU A 457 12.38 27.04 12.00
CA LEU A 457 11.18 26.20 11.92
C LEU A 457 10.06 26.84 11.10
N LYS A 458 9.86 28.16 11.20
CA LYS A 458 8.90 28.88 10.36
C LYS A 458 9.31 28.88 8.88
N ALA A 459 10.61 28.90 8.57
CA ALA A 459 11.09 28.71 7.20
C ALA A 459 10.79 27.29 6.67
N GLU A 460 10.92 26.25 7.51
CA GLU A 460 10.51 24.87 7.14
C GLU A 460 9.02 24.76 6.80
N VAL A 461 8.16 25.44 7.58
CA VAL A 461 6.71 25.52 7.31
C VAL A 461 6.45 26.31 6.03
N ALA A 462 7.16 27.42 5.81
CA ALA A 462 7.04 28.21 4.59
C ALA A 462 7.39 27.40 3.34
N GLU A 463 8.46 26.60 3.38
CA GLU A 463 8.80 25.71 2.27
C GLU A 463 7.76 24.60 2.07
N THR A 464 7.23 24.03 3.15
CA THR A 464 6.14 23.04 3.06
C THR A 464 4.92 23.63 2.37
N ALA A 465 4.54 24.87 2.70
CA ALA A 465 3.45 25.59 2.05
C ALA A 465 3.75 25.89 0.57
N TYR A 466 5.00 26.22 0.25
CA TYR A 466 5.46 26.38 -1.14
C TYR A 466 5.29 25.08 -1.94
N VAL A 467 5.72 23.94 -1.41
CA VAL A 467 5.56 22.62 -2.05
C VAL A 467 4.08 22.24 -2.21
N ALA A 468 3.24 22.59 -1.24
CA ALA A 468 1.78 22.43 -1.32
C ALA A 468 1.11 23.36 -2.34
N GLY A 469 1.83 24.36 -2.88
CA GLY A 469 1.26 25.37 -3.76
C GLY A 469 0.44 26.45 -3.04
N ARG A 470 0.51 26.53 -1.71
CA ARG A 470 -0.16 27.53 -0.87
C ARG A 470 0.75 28.74 -0.69
N TYR A 471 0.94 29.51 -1.76
CA TYR A 471 1.95 30.57 -1.81
C TYR A 471 1.72 31.75 -0.87
N ASP A 472 0.46 32.06 -0.58
CA ASP A 472 0.13 33.09 0.40
C ASP A 472 0.48 32.63 1.83
N ASP A 473 0.15 31.39 2.20
CA ASP A 473 0.52 30.79 3.49
C ASP A 473 2.05 30.69 3.64
N ALA A 474 2.74 30.33 2.55
CA ALA A 474 4.19 30.30 2.49
C ALA A 474 4.77 31.69 2.73
N GLN A 475 4.21 32.72 2.09
CA GLN A 475 4.65 34.09 2.27
C GLN A 475 4.43 34.61 3.69
N VAL A 476 3.26 34.32 4.29
CA VAL A 476 2.98 34.67 5.69
C VAL A 476 4.00 34.02 6.63
N SER A 477 4.27 32.73 6.47
CA SER A 477 5.23 32.01 7.31
C SER A 477 6.67 32.52 7.14
N LEU A 478 7.03 32.91 5.92
CA LEU A 478 8.33 33.48 5.57
C LEU A 478 8.52 34.89 6.16
N ASP A 479 7.46 35.72 6.14
CA ASP A 479 7.48 37.04 6.77
C ASP A 479 7.55 36.95 8.30
N ASP A 480 6.80 36.03 8.92
CA ASP A 480 6.92 35.75 10.34
C ASP A 480 8.36 35.35 10.71
N ALA A 481 8.99 34.46 9.93
CA ALA A 481 10.38 34.06 10.16
C ALA A 481 11.34 35.26 10.10
N ARG A 482 11.12 36.20 9.18
CA ARG A 482 11.92 37.42 9.06
C ARG A 482 11.76 38.37 10.24
N THR A 483 10.56 38.47 10.82
CA THR A 483 10.34 39.34 12.00
C THR A 483 11.17 38.90 13.22
N LEU A 484 11.57 37.64 13.27
CA LEU A 484 12.36 37.05 14.36
C LEU A 484 13.88 37.23 14.16
N LEU A 485 14.32 37.74 13.00
CA LEU A 485 15.73 37.96 12.71
C LEU A 485 16.30 39.17 13.46
N THR A 486 17.50 39.00 13.98
CA THR A 486 18.29 40.06 14.64
C THR A 486 19.68 40.15 14.02
N ALA A 487 20.43 41.20 14.36
CA ALA A 487 21.84 41.33 13.93
C ALA A 487 22.72 40.16 14.38
N ALA A 488 22.37 39.51 15.50
CA ALA A 488 23.09 38.37 16.06
C ALA A 488 22.63 37.00 15.52
N THR A 489 21.62 36.95 14.65
CA THR A 489 21.14 35.68 14.08
C THR A 489 22.20 35.00 13.21
N ASP A 490 22.29 33.68 13.34
CA ASP A 490 23.19 32.80 12.59
C ASP A 490 23.03 32.97 11.06
N GLU A 491 24.16 32.94 10.34
CA GLU A 491 24.18 32.98 8.87
C GLU A 491 23.43 31.80 8.24
N SER A 492 23.45 30.60 8.85
CA SER A 492 22.69 29.43 8.39
C SER A 492 21.18 29.71 8.38
N VAL A 493 20.63 30.31 9.44
CA VAL A 493 19.19 30.58 9.53
C VAL A 493 18.77 31.64 8.51
N ARG A 494 19.61 32.65 8.29
CA ARG A 494 19.37 33.65 7.23
C ARG A 494 19.42 33.01 5.84
N ALA A 495 20.40 32.13 5.59
CA ALA A 495 20.51 31.40 4.33
C ALA A 495 19.27 30.53 4.08
N ARG A 496 18.78 29.80 5.10
CA ARG A 496 17.55 29.00 5.00
C ARG A 496 16.34 29.83 4.61
N ILE A 497 16.16 30.99 5.23
CA ILE A 497 15.09 31.95 4.90
C ILE A 497 15.25 32.49 3.48
N ASP A 498 16.48 32.81 3.06
CA ASP A 498 16.76 33.31 1.72
C ASP A 498 16.49 32.24 0.64
N ILE A 499 16.75 30.95 0.89
CA ILE A 499 16.40 29.86 -0.04
C ILE A 499 14.90 29.84 -0.31
N VAL A 500 14.07 29.80 0.74
CA VAL A 500 12.60 29.80 0.60
C VAL A 500 12.11 31.10 -0.04
N ALA A 501 12.74 32.23 0.27
CA ALA A 501 12.44 33.50 -0.38
C ALA A 501 12.73 33.48 -1.89
N ALA A 502 13.84 32.86 -2.32
CA ALA A 502 14.17 32.72 -3.74
C ALA A 502 13.20 31.78 -4.47
N GLN A 503 12.77 30.69 -3.83
CA GLN A 503 11.74 29.78 -4.36
C GLN A 503 10.39 30.49 -4.52
N LEU A 504 9.95 31.25 -3.52
CA LEU A 504 8.70 32.02 -3.57
C LEU A 504 8.75 33.14 -4.62
N GLU A 505 9.90 33.78 -4.80
CA GLU A 505 10.05 34.82 -5.81
C GLU A 505 9.77 34.27 -7.21
N LEU A 506 10.18 33.02 -7.52
CA LEU A 506 9.95 32.39 -8.82
C LEU A 506 8.48 32.17 -9.19
N VAL A 507 7.58 32.09 -8.20
CA VAL A 507 6.16 31.80 -8.43
C VAL A 507 5.29 33.04 -8.32
N ARG A 508 5.83 34.15 -7.78
CA ARG A 508 5.12 35.42 -7.73
C ARG A 508 5.12 36.16 -9.07
N PRO A 509 4.07 36.96 -9.34
CA PRO A 509 4.08 37.84 -10.48
C PRO A 509 5.08 38.99 -10.32
N ASN A 510 6.18 38.94 -11.07
CA ASN A 510 7.19 39.99 -11.10
C ASN A 510 8.10 39.84 -12.35
N PRO A 511 8.22 40.88 -13.21
CA PRO A 511 9.08 40.86 -14.40
C PRO A 511 10.58 40.67 -14.11
N THR A 512 11.00 40.86 -12.86
CA THR A 512 12.39 40.71 -12.42
C THR A 512 12.63 39.48 -11.55
N ARG A 513 11.64 38.58 -11.41
CA ARG A 513 11.66 37.50 -10.43
C ARG A 513 12.87 36.55 -10.53
N VAL A 514 13.27 36.16 -11.74
CA VAL A 514 14.42 35.25 -11.93
C VAL A 514 15.73 35.93 -11.51
N ARG A 515 15.88 37.23 -11.81
CA ARG A 515 17.05 38.01 -11.39
C ARG A 515 17.06 38.23 -9.88
N ALA A 516 15.92 38.63 -9.30
CA ALA A 516 15.79 38.82 -7.86
C ALA A 516 16.04 37.51 -7.08
N ALA A 517 15.46 36.40 -7.53
CA ALA A 517 15.70 35.08 -6.97
C ALA A 517 17.18 34.67 -7.09
N THR A 518 17.83 34.98 -8.21
CA THR A 518 19.28 34.73 -8.42
C THR A 518 20.14 35.45 -7.39
N GLU A 519 19.90 36.73 -7.17
CA GLU A 519 20.65 37.53 -6.18
C GLU A 519 20.45 36.99 -4.76
N ILE A 520 19.23 36.54 -4.43
CA ILE A 520 18.91 35.94 -3.13
C ILE A 520 19.61 34.58 -2.98
N ALA A 521 19.45 33.67 -3.95
CA ALA A 521 20.03 32.33 -3.91
C ALA A 521 21.56 32.36 -3.86
N GLN A 522 22.21 33.29 -4.59
CA GLN A 522 23.66 33.44 -4.55
C GLN A 522 24.16 33.88 -3.16
N ARG A 523 23.45 34.80 -2.49
CA ARG A 523 23.78 35.19 -1.11
C ARG A 523 23.56 34.03 -0.15
N ALA A 524 22.49 33.28 -0.30
CA ALA A 524 22.18 32.10 0.51
C ALA A 524 23.28 31.03 0.40
N ALA A 525 23.69 30.67 -0.83
CA ALA A 525 24.74 29.68 -1.06
C ALA A 525 26.07 30.11 -0.42
N ALA A 526 26.47 31.37 -0.60
CA ALA A 526 27.70 31.88 0.01
C ALA A 526 27.64 31.92 1.54
N ALA A 527 26.48 32.23 2.14
CA ALA A 527 26.29 32.24 3.59
C ALA A 527 26.26 30.83 4.18
N ALA A 528 25.58 29.89 3.52
CA ALA A 528 25.50 28.49 3.95
C ALA A 528 26.86 27.79 3.92
N GLU A 529 27.68 28.02 2.89
CA GLU A 529 29.05 27.45 2.86
C GLU A 529 29.94 28.03 3.97
N ARG A 530 29.79 29.31 4.33
CA ARG A 530 30.55 29.92 5.44
C ARG A 530 30.10 29.43 6.81
N SER A 531 28.80 29.17 7.00
CA SER A 531 28.26 28.68 8.28
C SER A 531 28.57 27.20 8.52
N GLY A 532 28.87 26.44 7.45
CA GLY A 532 29.14 25.01 7.52
C GLY A 532 27.88 24.14 7.62
N ASP A 533 26.69 24.72 7.44
CA ASP A 533 25.43 23.97 7.39
C ASP A 533 25.26 23.33 6.00
N ILE A 534 25.67 22.06 5.88
CA ILE A 534 25.79 21.36 4.60
C ILE A 534 24.43 21.17 3.92
N GLU A 535 23.38 20.85 4.68
CA GLU A 535 22.04 20.65 4.09
C GLU A 535 21.52 21.94 3.45
N VAL A 536 21.66 23.06 4.17
CA VAL A 536 21.27 24.39 3.66
C VAL A 536 22.15 24.78 2.47
N ALA A 537 23.44 24.43 2.47
CA ALA A 537 24.34 24.71 1.36
C ALA A 537 23.94 23.93 0.10
N VAL A 538 23.62 22.63 0.22
CA VAL A 538 23.17 21.80 -0.89
C VAL A 538 21.93 22.41 -1.53
N GLU A 539 20.92 22.72 -0.73
CA GLU A 539 19.65 23.27 -1.22
C GLU A 539 19.81 24.66 -1.86
N ALA A 540 20.68 25.52 -1.31
CA ALA A 540 21.00 26.81 -1.92
C ALA A 540 21.64 26.65 -3.31
N TRP A 541 22.54 25.68 -3.47
CA TRP A 541 23.13 25.34 -4.76
C TRP A 541 22.12 24.72 -5.74
N GLU A 542 21.16 23.94 -5.25
CA GLU A 542 20.04 23.42 -6.05
C GLU A 542 19.19 24.56 -6.64
N VAL A 543 18.75 25.50 -5.80
CA VAL A 543 17.99 26.67 -6.25
C VAL A 543 18.80 27.52 -7.21
N ARG A 544 20.10 27.74 -6.94
CA ARG A 544 20.99 28.46 -7.86
C ARG A 544 21.12 27.75 -9.20
N GLY A 545 21.23 26.42 -9.20
CA GLY A 545 21.30 25.59 -10.39
C GLY A 545 20.03 25.69 -11.25
N ILE A 546 18.85 25.72 -10.63
CA ILE A 546 17.58 25.95 -11.34
C ILE A 546 17.57 27.33 -12.02
N LEU A 547 17.99 28.37 -11.29
CA LEU A 547 18.00 29.75 -11.76
C LEU A 547 19.02 29.98 -12.88
N ALA A 548 20.18 29.34 -12.81
CA ALA A 548 21.22 29.44 -13.82
C ALA A 548 20.79 28.92 -15.20
N ARG A 549 19.71 28.13 -15.30
CA ARG A 549 19.15 27.69 -16.59
C ARG A 549 18.72 28.84 -17.51
N GLU A 550 18.40 30.01 -16.93
CA GLU A 550 18.06 31.21 -17.69
C GLU A 550 19.25 31.70 -18.53
N ASP A 551 20.44 31.72 -17.91
CA ASP A 551 21.61 32.38 -18.46
C ASP A 551 22.61 31.40 -19.07
N ASP A 552 22.84 30.23 -18.46
CA ASP A 552 23.83 29.24 -18.89
C ASP A 552 23.50 27.83 -18.35
N LEU A 553 23.20 26.89 -19.27
CA LEU A 553 22.96 25.49 -18.92
C LEU A 553 24.21 24.79 -18.35
N ASP A 554 25.42 25.21 -18.72
CA ASP A 554 26.66 24.63 -18.18
C ASP A 554 26.89 25.10 -16.74
N GLU A 555 26.60 26.36 -16.45
CA GLU A 555 26.63 26.88 -15.08
C GLU A 555 25.56 26.21 -14.20
N SER A 556 24.37 25.96 -14.76
CA SER A 556 23.33 25.18 -14.09
C SER A 556 23.83 23.80 -13.68
N ILE A 557 24.47 23.06 -14.60
CA ILE A 557 25.04 21.74 -14.30
C ILE A 557 26.17 21.85 -13.27
N ARG A 558 27.07 22.83 -13.37
CA ARG A 558 28.16 23.04 -12.38
C ARG A 558 27.62 23.28 -10.97
N CYS A 559 26.58 24.10 -10.82
CA CYS A 559 25.93 24.33 -9.53
C CYS A 559 25.33 23.04 -8.95
N LEU A 560 24.69 22.23 -9.80
CA LEU A 560 24.05 20.98 -9.38
C LEU A 560 25.07 19.86 -9.09
N ASP A 561 26.19 19.84 -9.79
CA ASP A 561 27.31 18.95 -9.47
C ASP A 561 27.95 19.33 -8.13
N ARG A 562 28.10 20.63 -7.85
CA ARG A 562 28.56 21.10 -6.53
C ARG A 562 27.61 20.68 -5.40
N ALA A 563 26.30 20.84 -5.60
CA ALA A 563 25.29 20.38 -4.66
C ALA A 563 25.36 18.86 -4.44
N PHE A 564 25.49 18.09 -5.53
CA PHE A 564 25.62 16.63 -5.48
C PHE A 564 26.88 16.18 -4.73
N GLU A 565 28.03 16.80 -4.98
CA GLU A 565 29.29 16.49 -4.29
C GLU A 565 29.19 16.70 -2.78
N LEU A 566 28.55 17.80 -2.35
CA LEU A 566 28.30 18.08 -0.94
C LEU A 566 27.38 17.01 -0.33
N ALA A 567 26.26 16.70 -0.98
CA ALA A 567 25.33 15.69 -0.52
C ALA A 567 25.98 14.30 -0.43
N ASP A 568 26.80 13.92 -1.41
CA ASP A 568 27.46 12.62 -1.47
C ASP A 568 28.55 12.48 -0.39
N THR A 569 29.40 13.50 -0.26
CA THR A 569 30.50 13.53 0.73
C THR A 569 29.96 13.39 2.15
N HIS A 570 28.82 14.04 2.43
CA HIS A 570 28.18 14.05 3.75
C HIS A 570 27.09 12.97 3.92
N ARG A 571 26.94 12.06 2.94
CA ARG A 571 26.01 10.92 2.96
C ARG A 571 24.55 11.35 3.23
N LEU A 572 24.09 12.38 2.52
CA LEU A 572 22.73 12.91 2.60
C LEU A 572 21.88 12.31 1.46
N PRO A 573 21.15 11.20 1.65
CA PRO A 573 20.52 10.45 0.56
C PRO A 573 19.36 11.22 -0.12
N LEU A 574 18.56 11.96 0.65
CA LEU A 574 17.44 12.75 0.12
C LEU A 574 17.95 13.92 -0.74
N PRO A 575 18.85 14.81 -0.25
CA PRO A 575 19.47 15.84 -1.09
C PRO A 575 20.22 15.27 -2.29
N ARG A 576 20.91 14.12 -2.14
CA ARG A 576 21.58 13.45 -3.26
C ARG A 576 20.60 13.08 -4.38
N ALA A 577 19.41 12.57 -4.03
CA ALA A 577 18.38 12.25 -5.01
C ALA A 577 17.81 13.51 -5.69
N SER A 578 17.56 14.59 -4.93
CA SER A 578 17.11 15.88 -5.47
C SER A 578 18.11 16.44 -6.50
N CYS A 579 19.40 16.48 -6.15
CA CYS A 579 20.47 16.89 -7.07
C CYS A 579 20.50 16.08 -8.38
N GLN A 580 20.35 14.75 -8.29
CA GLN A 580 20.31 13.87 -9.46
C GLN A 580 19.14 14.21 -10.39
N ILE A 581 17.96 14.45 -9.81
CA ILE A 581 16.75 14.83 -10.55
C ILE A 581 16.96 16.17 -11.28
N LEU A 582 17.41 17.19 -10.56
CA LEU A 582 17.59 18.52 -11.11
C LEU A 582 18.64 18.51 -12.23
N ARG A 583 19.74 17.77 -12.04
CA ARG A 583 20.78 17.63 -13.07
C ARG A 583 20.25 16.91 -14.30
N ALA A 584 19.56 15.78 -14.11
CA ALA A 584 18.93 15.04 -15.20
C ALA A 584 17.92 15.89 -15.97
N GLY A 585 17.13 16.72 -15.28
CA GLY A 585 16.21 17.67 -15.91
C GLY A 585 16.91 18.73 -16.76
N THR A 586 18.03 19.28 -16.28
CA THR A 586 18.83 20.24 -17.07
C THR A 586 19.43 19.59 -18.32
N THR A 587 19.98 18.38 -18.20
CA THR A 587 20.49 17.60 -19.33
C THR A 587 19.38 17.26 -20.33
N CYS A 588 18.20 16.87 -19.84
CA CYS A 588 17.04 16.58 -20.69
C CYS A 588 16.60 17.82 -21.51
N LEU A 589 16.65 19.04 -20.95
CA LEU A 589 16.36 20.26 -21.72
C LEU A 589 17.42 20.54 -22.81
N ARG A 590 18.68 20.22 -22.52
CA ARG A 590 19.80 20.43 -23.43
C ARG A 590 19.79 19.46 -24.60
N ASP A 591 19.59 18.17 -24.29
CA ASP A 591 19.85 17.06 -25.20
C ASP A 591 18.60 16.25 -25.54
N GLY A 592 17.46 16.49 -24.91
CA GLY A 592 16.21 15.75 -25.13
C GLY A 592 16.20 14.32 -24.61
N ASP A 593 17.24 13.88 -23.89
CA ASP A 593 17.34 12.53 -23.31
C ASP A 593 16.75 12.50 -21.89
N ALA A 594 15.73 11.65 -21.71
CA ALA A 594 15.04 11.44 -20.45
C ALA A 594 15.58 10.24 -19.63
N SER A 595 16.56 9.50 -20.14
CA SER A 595 17.08 8.28 -19.50
C SER A 595 17.58 8.52 -18.07
N ALA A 596 18.30 9.61 -17.85
CA ALA A 596 18.80 10.00 -16.54
C ALA A 596 17.68 10.34 -15.54
N LEU A 597 16.53 10.82 -16.01
CA LEU A 597 15.36 11.11 -15.14
C LEU A 597 14.74 9.82 -14.61
N VAL A 598 14.70 8.75 -15.43
CA VAL A 598 14.20 7.43 -15.00
C VAL A 598 15.07 6.88 -13.86
N SER A 599 16.39 6.91 -14.01
CA SER A 599 17.32 6.47 -12.96
C SER A 599 17.22 7.35 -11.70
N ALA A 600 17.10 8.67 -11.85
CA ALA A 600 16.96 9.59 -10.73
C ALA A 600 15.64 9.39 -9.96
N ARG A 601 14.56 9.03 -10.66
CA ARG A 601 13.27 8.67 -10.05
C ARG A 601 13.38 7.44 -9.16
N GLU A 602 14.08 6.39 -9.61
CA GLU A 602 14.29 5.19 -8.80
C GLU A 602 15.11 5.48 -7.54
N SER A 603 16.16 6.30 -7.66
CA SER A 603 16.93 6.79 -6.51
C SER A 603 16.04 7.51 -5.49
N ALA A 604 15.12 8.37 -5.94
CA ALA A 604 14.19 9.08 -5.06
C ALA A 604 13.24 8.12 -4.32
N TRP A 605 12.70 7.10 -5.00
CA TRP A 605 11.86 6.07 -4.36
C TRP A 605 12.60 5.28 -3.29
N ASN A 606 13.87 4.94 -3.57
CA ASN A 606 14.72 4.21 -2.64
C ASN A 606 15.11 5.05 -1.43
N ALA A 607 15.33 6.35 -1.62
CA ALA A 607 15.61 7.31 -0.55
C ALA A 607 14.36 7.68 0.28
N GLY A 608 13.15 7.34 -0.20
CA GLY A 608 11.89 7.70 0.45
C GLY A 608 11.38 9.11 0.13
N ALA A 609 11.90 9.76 -0.92
CA ALA A 609 11.51 11.09 -1.37
C ALA A 609 10.25 11.02 -2.27
N VAL A 610 9.11 10.66 -1.68
CA VAL A 610 7.85 10.41 -2.40
C VAL A 610 7.40 11.62 -3.20
N THR A 611 7.46 12.81 -2.61
CA THR A 611 7.05 14.05 -3.27
C THR A 611 7.91 14.32 -4.52
N LEU A 612 9.23 14.26 -4.39
CA LEU A 612 10.18 14.46 -5.51
C LEU A 612 10.01 13.41 -6.61
N ALA A 613 9.77 12.14 -6.25
CA ALA A 613 9.57 11.08 -7.23
C ALA A 613 8.33 11.34 -8.12
N HIS A 614 7.27 11.91 -7.56
CA HIS A 614 6.08 12.31 -8.31
C HIS A 614 6.26 13.58 -9.14
N GLU A 615 7.11 14.51 -8.71
CA GLU A 615 7.50 15.64 -9.57
C GLU A 615 8.21 15.14 -10.85
N VAL A 616 9.09 14.15 -10.71
CA VAL A 616 9.77 13.53 -11.86
C VAL A 616 8.81 12.77 -12.76
N ASP A 617 7.83 12.04 -12.19
CA ASP A 617 6.78 11.38 -12.97
C ASP A 617 6.05 12.38 -13.90
N ALA A 618 5.79 13.60 -13.42
CA ALA A 618 5.14 14.63 -14.23
C ALA A 618 6.05 15.14 -15.37
N VAL A 619 7.36 15.26 -15.13
CA VAL A 619 8.34 15.61 -16.18
C VAL A 619 8.48 14.49 -17.20
N LEU A 620 8.54 13.23 -16.76
CA LEU A 620 8.58 12.06 -17.64
C LEU A 620 7.32 11.96 -18.50
N ALA A 621 6.15 12.32 -17.96
CA ALA A 621 4.91 12.40 -18.73
C ALA A 621 5.00 13.44 -19.85
N MET A 622 5.56 14.62 -19.58
CA MET A 622 5.84 15.62 -20.62
C MET A 622 6.81 15.06 -21.67
N GLN A 623 7.89 14.39 -21.26
CA GLN A 623 8.86 13.82 -22.20
C GLN A 623 8.23 12.73 -23.09
N ALA A 624 7.41 11.84 -22.53
CA ALA A 624 6.68 10.84 -23.30
C ALA A 624 5.81 11.49 -24.39
N VAL A 625 5.08 12.55 -24.05
CA VAL A 625 4.28 13.32 -25.02
C VAL A 625 5.16 13.95 -26.10
N LEU A 626 6.27 14.60 -25.72
CA LEU A 626 7.18 15.21 -26.69
C LEU A 626 7.87 14.17 -27.58
N HIS A 627 8.14 12.97 -27.06
CA HIS A 627 8.69 11.81 -27.78
C HIS A 627 7.65 11.09 -28.64
N GLY A 628 6.37 11.48 -28.59
CA GLY A 628 5.28 10.89 -29.35
C GLY A 628 4.73 9.59 -28.77
N ASP A 629 5.16 9.18 -27.58
CA ASP A 629 4.61 8.04 -26.83
C ASP A 629 3.38 8.51 -26.03
N PHE A 630 2.29 8.75 -26.75
CA PHE A 630 1.08 9.32 -26.17
C PHE A 630 0.37 8.36 -25.20
N ASP A 631 0.46 7.05 -25.42
CA ASP A 631 -0.15 6.06 -24.53
C ASP A 631 0.57 6.03 -23.18
N ALA A 632 1.91 5.97 -23.18
CA ALA A 632 2.69 6.07 -21.96
C ALA A 632 2.51 7.44 -21.28
N GLY A 633 2.45 8.53 -22.06
CA GLY A 633 2.14 9.86 -21.56
C GLY A 633 0.78 9.92 -20.85
N GLN A 634 -0.27 9.35 -21.45
CA GLN A 634 -1.61 9.31 -20.87
C GLN A 634 -1.66 8.47 -19.58
N GLU A 635 -0.99 7.32 -19.56
CA GLU A 635 -0.88 6.48 -18.36
C GLU A 635 -0.19 7.22 -17.22
N LEU A 636 0.97 7.84 -17.49
CA LEU A 636 1.73 8.61 -16.51
C LEU A 636 0.93 9.79 -15.98
N VAL A 637 0.26 10.56 -16.85
CA VAL A 637 -0.62 11.67 -16.42
C VAL A 637 -1.70 11.16 -15.49
N THR A 638 -2.39 10.09 -15.86
CA THR A 638 -3.52 9.55 -15.09
C THR A 638 -3.06 9.05 -13.71
N ARG A 639 -1.99 8.26 -13.68
CA ARG A 639 -1.42 7.72 -12.44
C ARG A 639 -0.94 8.83 -11.51
N THR A 640 -0.23 9.81 -12.04
CA THR A 640 0.41 10.87 -11.25
C THR A 640 -0.61 11.90 -10.77
N ALA A 641 -1.63 12.21 -11.56
CA ALA A 641 -2.68 13.15 -11.18
C ALA A 641 -3.46 12.66 -9.94
N ASN A 642 -3.85 11.37 -9.91
CA ASN A 642 -4.55 10.79 -8.77
C ASN A 642 -3.73 10.89 -7.47
N VAL A 643 -2.41 10.69 -7.57
CA VAL A 643 -1.53 10.77 -6.39
C VAL A 643 -1.29 12.22 -5.98
N ALA A 644 -1.05 13.11 -6.94
CA ALA A 644 -0.86 14.53 -6.69
C ALA A 644 -2.11 15.18 -6.06
N GLU A 645 -3.32 14.72 -6.44
CA GLU A 645 -4.56 15.13 -5.79
C GLU A 645 -4.65 14.62 -4.35
N ARG A 646 -4.43 13.31 -4.13
CA ARG A 646 -4.47 12.70 -2.80
C ARG A 646 -3.47 13.30 -1.81
N LEU A 647 -2.28 13.65 -2.28
CA LEU A 647 -1.20 14.23 -1.48
C LEU A 647 -1.21 15.77 -1.48
N GLU A 648 -2.21 16.41 -2.10
CA GLU A 648 -2.32 17.87 -2.20
C GLU A 648 -1.08 18.57 -2.79
N LEU A 649 -0.45 17.97 -3.79
CA LEU A 649 0.73 18.53 -4.46
C LEU A 649 0.32 19.60 -5.48
N GLY A 650 0.23 20.86 -5.06
CA GLY A 650 -0.30 21.96 -5.87
C GLY A 650 0.43 22.16 -7.21
N ARG A 651 1.76 22.26 -7.19
CA ARG A 651 2.55 22.53 -8.41
C ARG A 651 2.52 21.36 -9.43
N PRO A 652 2.74 20.08 -9.03
CA PRO A 652 2.56 18.94 -9.93
C PRO A 652 1.17 18.86 -10.55
N ARG A 653 0.10 19.20 -9.81
CA ARG A 653 -1.28 19.23 -10.35
C ARG A 653 -1.41 20.23 -11.51
N ALA A 654 -0.93 21.46 -11.34
CA ALA A 654 -0.96 22.47 -12.39
C ALA A 654 -0.14 22.03 -13.61
N TYR A 655 1.08 21.52 -13.39
CA TYR A 655 1.94 21.04 -14.48
C TYR A 655 1.32 19.87 -15.25
N LEU A 656 0.69 18.90 -14.58
CA LEU A 656 0.01 17.77 -15.22
C LEU A 656 -1.19 18.21 -16.09
N MET A 657 -1.88 19.29 -15.75
CA MET A 657 -2.92 19.84 -16.64
C MET A 657 -2.31 20.38 -17.94
N VAL A 658 -1.13 21.01 -17.86
CA VAL A 658 -0.37 21.43 -19.06
C VAL A 658 0.11 20.24 -19.86
N VAL A 659 0.61 19.17 -19.21
CA VAL A 659 1.00 17.93 -19.90
C VAL A 659 -0.20 17.33 -20.64
N ARG A 660 -1.37 17.27 -19.99
CA ARG A 660 -2.60 16.75 -20.59
C ARG A 660 -3.07 17.59 -21.78
N ALA A 661 -3.04 18.91 -21.64
CA ALA A 661 -3.33 19.82 -22.75
C ALA A 661 -2.36 19.61 -23.91
N THR A 662 -1.06 19.46 -23.61
CA THR A 662 -0.01 19.21 -24.60
C THR A 662 -0.23 17.86 -25.32
N LEU A 663 -0.59 16.80 -24.58
CA LEU A 663 -0.92 15.49 -25.13
C LEU A 663 -2.04 15.58 -26.18
N HIS A 664 -3.15 16.21 -25.82
CA HIS A 664 -4.28 16.40 -26.75
C HIS A 664 -3.93 17.32 -27.92
N ALA A 665 -3.21 18.42 -27.65
CA ALA A 665 -2.75 19.35 -28.68
C ALA A 665 -1.88 18.67 -29.73
N HIS A 666 -0.93 17.84 -29.32
CA HIS A 666 0.01 17.15 -30.20
C HIS A 666 -0.66 16.05 -31.04
N GLN A 667 -1.86 15.62 -30.66
CA GLN A 667 -2.76 14.76 -31.43
C GLN A 667 -3.78 15.53 -32.28
N GLY A 668 -3.74 16.88 -32.31
CA GLY A 668 -4.70 17.72 -33.03
C GLY A 668 -6.11 17.75 -32.42
N GLN A 669 -6.25 17.45 -31.13
CA GLN A 669 -7.52 17.36 -30.41
C GLN A 669 -7.81 18.65 -29.61
N ARG A 670 -8.35 19.68 -30.28
CA ARG A 670 -8.58 20.99 -29.64
C ARG A 670 -9.55 20.96 -28.45
N ALA A 671 -10.70 20.30 -28.58
CA ALA A 671 -11.70 20.33 -27.50
C ALA A 671 -11.23 19.66 -26.19
N PRO A 672 -10.63 18.46 -26.20
CA PRO A 672 -10.00 17.89 -25.01
C PRO A 672 -8.84 18.74 -24.46
N MET A 673 -8.04 19.36 -25.34
CA MET A 673 -6.99 20.30 -24.92
C MET A 673 -7.58 21.50 -24.16
N GLU A 674 -8.60 22.17 -24.73
CA GLU A 674 -9.26 23.32 -24.10
C GLU A 674 -9.89 22.94 -22.75
N SER A 675 -10.51 21.76 -22.65
CA SER A 675 -11.03 21.25 -21.37
C SER A 675 -9.94 21.05 -20.31
N ALA A 676 -8.73 20.62 -20.68
CA ALA A 676 -7.61 20.50 -19.74
C ALA A 676 -7.08 21.88 -19.30
N LEU A 677 -7.13 22.88 -20.18
CA LEU A 677 -6.77 24.26 -19.86
C LEU A 677 -7.80 24.96 -18.97
N ASP A 678 -9.09 24.69 -19.18
CA ASP A 678 -10.15 25.16 -18.28
C ASP A 678 -9.97 24.57 -16.87
N ALA A 679 -9.57 23.30 -16.78
CA ALA A 679 -9.24 22.67 -15.50
C ALA A 679 -8.01 23.29 -14.82
N LEU A 680 -6.98 23.69 -15.59
CA LEU A 680 -5.84 24.46 -15.08
C LEU A 680 -6.30 25.82 -14.50
N MET A 681 -7.15 26.55 -15.23
CA MET A 681 -7.66 27.85 -14.81
C MET A 681 -8.60 27.79 -13.61
N ALA A 682 -9.23 26.64 -13.37
CA ALA A 682 -10.09 26.41 -12.21
C ALA A 682 -9.31 26.11 -10.92
N LEU A 683 -8.00 25.90 -10.99
CA LEU A 683 -7.16 25.77 -9.79
C LEU A 683 -7.05 27.14 -9.10
N ASP A 684 -7.14 27.16 -7.76
CA ASP A 684 -7.02 28.36 -6.91
C ASP A 684 -5.55 28.82 -6.83
N TYR A 685 -5.03 29.22 -7.99
CA TYR A 685 -3.61 29.46 -8.24
C TYR A 685 -3.49 30.77 -9.01
N SER A 686 -3.11 31.84 -8.31
CA SER A 686 -3.27 33.23 -8.77
C SER A 686 -2.61 33.52 -10.13
N VAL A 687 -1.46 32.90 -10.44
CA VAL A 687 -0.85 32.83 -11.77
C VAL A 687 -0.01 31.54 -11.86
N ALA A 688 -0.48 30.52 -12.59
CA ALA A 688 0.32 29.31 -12.82
C ALA A 688 1.58 29.64 -13.65
N PRO A 689 2.82 29.41 -13.14
CA PRO A 689 4.06 29.58 -13.90
C PRO A 689 4.09 28.80 -15.23
N GLU A 690 3.21 27.81 -15.37
CA GLU A 690 3.05 26.95 -16.54
C GLU A 690 2.20 27.57 -17.67
N LEU A 691 1.55 28.72 -17.45
CA LEU A 691 0.69 29.37 -18.46
C LEU A 691 1.38 29.64 -19.81
N PRO A 692 2.63 30.13 -19.87
CA PRO A 692 3.34 30.25 -21.15
C PRO A 692 3.43 28.91 -21.90
N LEU A 693 3.65 27.79 -21.20
CA LEU A 693 3.70 26.47 -21.81
C LEU A 693 2.33 26.04 -22.34
N ALA A 694 1.25 26.28 -21.59
CA ALA A 694 -0.12 26.03 -22.06
C ALA A 694 -0.42 26.77 -23.38
N LYS A 695 -0.02 28.03 -23.48
CA LYS A 695 -0.22 28.86 -24.68
C LYS A 695 0.66 28.40 -25.86
N GLY A 696 1.94 28.20 -25.61
CA GLY A 696 2.92 27.90 -26.65
C GLY A 696 2.99 26.43 -27.06
N LEU A 697 3.17 25.54 -26.09
CA LEU A 697 3.44 24.12 -26.34
C LEU A 697 2.17 23.30 -26.59
N ALA A 698 1.01 23.77 -26.11
CA ALA A 698 -0.30 23.18 -26.41
C ALA A 698 -1.05 23.99 -27.48
N GLN A 699 -1.59 25.18 -27.16
CA GLN A 699 -2.50 25.88 -28.08
C GLN A 699 -1.87 26.20 -29.44
N ALA A 700 -0.67 26.79 -29.46
CA ALA A 700 -0.02 27.15 -30.72
C ALA A 700 0.38 25.93 -31.56
N VAL A 701 0.83 24.83 -30.93
CA VAL A 701 1.09 23.57 -31.65
C VAL A 701 -0.19 23.01 -32.25
N CYS A 702 -1.30 23.01 -31.50
CA CYS A 702 -2.61 22.59 -32.02
C CYS A 702 -3.05 23.45 -33.21
N SER A 703 -2.88 24.78 -33.13
CA SER A 703 -3.19 25.71 -34.22
C SER A 703 -2.31 25.47 -35.46
N LEU A 704 -1.03 25.13 -35.28
CA LEU A 704 -0.15 24.73 -36.39
C LEU A 704 -0.61 23.43 -37.07
N LEU A 705 -1.05 22.44 -36.27
CA LEU A 705 -1.59 21.16 -36.78
C LEU A 705 -2.94 21.34 -37.50
N GLU A 706 -3.70 22.38 -37.15
CA GLU A 706 -4.91 22.82 -37.84
C GLU A 706 -4.63 23.67 -39.09
N GLU A 707 -3.36 23.96 -39.38
CA GLU A 707 -2.91 24.83 -40.47
C GLU A 707 -3.35 26.30 -40.32
N ASP A 708 -3.52 26.78 -39.08
CA ASP A 708 -3.80 28.17 -38.72
C ASP A 708 -2.54 28.86 -38.14
N ALA A 709 -1.64 29.26 -39.03
CA ALA A 709 -0.38 29.90 -38.66
C ALA A 709 -0.57 31.30 -38.04
N ASP A 710 -1.66 32.00 -38.34
CA ASP A 710 -1.95 33.31 -37.76
C ASP A 710 -2.35 33.18 -36.29
N ARG A 711 -3.27 32.26 -35.99
CA ARG A 711 -3.65 31.94 -34.61
C ARG A 711 -2.46 31.44 -33.80
N ALA A 712 -1.66 30.52 -34.36
CA ALA A 712 -0.45 30.03 -33.70
C ALA A 712 0.53 31.16 -33.34
N ARG A 713 0.74 32.12 -34.25
CA ARG A 713 1.61 33.28 -33.96
C ARG A 713 1.04 34.18 -32.86
N SER A 714 -0.27 34.38 -32.84
CA SER A 714 -0.95 35.14 -31.77
C SER A 714 -0.79 34.45 -30.42
N GLU A 715 -1.00 33.13 -30.37
CA GLU A 715 -0.88 32.33 -29.15
C GLU A 715 0.58 32.31 -28.62
N ILE A 716 1.59 32.23 -29.50
CA ILE A 716 3.00 32.34 -29.08
C ILE A 716 3.34 33.78 -28.63
N ALA A 717 2.77 34.81 -29.25
CA ALA A 717 2.97 36.19 -28.81
C ALA A 717 2.38 36.43 -27.41
N GLU A 718 1.20 35.85 -27.13
CA GLU A 718 0.59 35.86 -25.80
C GLU A 718 1.46 35.09 -24.79
N ALA A 719 1.94 33.89 -25.15
CA ALA A 719 2.87 33.13 -24.33
C ALA A 719 4.14 33.94 -23.98
N ARG A 720 4.68 34.67 -24.96
CA ARG A 720 5.83 35.56 -24.75
C ARG A 720 5.49 36.72 -23.82
N SER A 721 4.32 37.34 -23.96
CA SER A 721 3.88 38.42 -23.07
C SER A 721 3.81 37.93 -21.62
N LEU A 722 3.15 36.78 -21.41
CA LEU A 722 3.04 36.15 -20.09
C LEU A 722 4.42 35.84 -19.50
N ALA A 723 5.36 35.34 -20.31
CA ALA A 723 6.73 35.07 -19.89
C ALA A 723 7.57 36.33 -19.64
N MET A 724 7.26 37.46 -20.27
CA MET A 724 7.93 38.74 -19.96
C MET A 724 7.44 39.33 -18.64
N ASP A 725 6.14 39.23 -18.37
CA ASP A 725 5.55 39.65 -17.09
C ASP A 725 5.98 38.71 -15.96
N ASN A 726 6.22 37.43 -16.29
CA ASN A 726 6.54 36.36 -15.36
C ASN A 726 7.64 35.43 -15.93
N PRO A 727 8.93 35.85 -15.91
CA PRO A 727 10.03 35.06 -16.49
C PRO A 727 10.17 33.66 -15.91
N SER A 728 10.44 32.65 -16.74
CA SER A 728 10.53 31.25 -16.34
C SER A 728 11.87 30.67 -16.76
N THR A 729 12.39 29.71 -16.00
CA THR A 729 13.60 28.94 -16.36
C THR A 729 13.30 27.79 -17.33
N PHE A 730 12.05 27.69 -17.82
CA PHE A 730 11.57 26.70 -18.79
C PHE A 730 11.11 27.38 -20.08
N HIS A 731 11.87 27.20 -21.16
CA HIS A 731 11.74 27.97 -22.41
C HIS A 731 11.11 27.20 -23.58
N LEU A 732 10.17 26.29 -23.31
CA LEU A 732 9.54 25.43 -24.33
C LEU A 732 8.26 26.01 -24.96
N TYR A 733 7.88 27.24 -24.62
CA TYR A 733 6.65 27.89 -25.08
C TYR A 733 6.74 28.50 -26.50
N GLY A 734 7.75 28.11 -27.28
CA GLY A 734 7.83 28.42 -28.72
C GLY A 734 8.38 29.79 -29.12
N ALA A 735 8.52 30.74 -28.20
CA ALA A 735 9.01 32.09 -28.53
C ALA A 735 10.47 32.12 -29.04
N HIS A 736 11.29 31.17 -28.58
CA HIS A 736 12.73 31.11 -28.88
C HIS A 736 13.08 30.19 -30.05
N GLY A 737 12.09 29.59 -30.71
CA GLY A 737 12.29 28.69 -31.85
C GLY A 737 11.16 28.77 -32.86
N MET A 738 9.99 28.21 -32.53
CA MET A 738 8.82 28.18 -33.43
C MET A 738 8.41 29.57 -33.94
N ALA A 739 8.35 30.59 -33.07
CA ALA A 739 8.01 31.96 -33.47
C ALA A 739 8.98 32.54 -34.50
N ILE A 740 10.27 32.22 -34.38
CA ILE A 740 11.32 32.72 -35.27
C ILE A 740 11.20 32.04 -36.62
N LEU A 741 11.01 30.71 -36.67
CA LEU A 741 10.73 29.99 -37.91
C LEU A 741 9.49 30.56 -38.62
N LEU A 742 8.37 30.73 -37.89
CA LEU A 742 7.15 31.30 -38.46
C LEU A 742 7.31 32.75 -38.93
N SER A 743 8.20 33.52 -38.29
CA SER A 743 8.52 34.89 -38.71
C SER A 743 9.39 34.91 -39.95
N VAL A 744 10.37 34.01 -40.06
CA VAL A 744 11.19 33.82 -41.28
C VAL A 744 10.30 33.42 -42.46
N LEU A 745 9.43 32.42 -42.28
CA LEU A 745 8.49 31.97 -43.32
C LEU A 745 7.55 33.11 -43.76
N ALA A 746 7.18 34.02 -42.86
CA ALA A 746 6.38 35.20 -43.15
C ALA A 746 7.17 36.44 -43.61
N ASP A 747 8.48 36.29 -43.87
CA ASP A 747 9.40 37.37 -44.27
C ASP A 747 9.46 38.55 -43.28
N ARG A 748 9.34 38.24 -41.99
CA ARG A 748 9.41 39.20 -40.86
C ARG A 748 10.66 39.05 -39.99
N ALA A 749 11.50 38.07 -40.27
CA ALA A 749 12.77 37.84 -39.59
C ALA A 749 13.84 37.36 -40.58
N GLY A 750 15.11 37.62 -40.26
CA GLY A 750 16.27 37.32 -41.10
C GLY A 750 17.44 36.71 -40.32
N HIS A 751 18.61 36.65 -40.96
CA HIS A 751 19.81 35.97 -40.43
C HIS A 751 20.22 36.48 -39.03
N ASP A 752 20.16 37.79 -38.78
CA ASP A 752 20.55 38.38 -37.49
C ASP A 752 19.66 37.89 -36.34
N HIS A 753 18.35 37.73 -36.61
CA HIS A 753 17.39 37.25 -35.62
C HIS A 753 17.67 35.79 -35.25
N VAL A 754 17.92 34.93 -36.24
CA VAL A 754 18.23 33.51 -36.02
C VAL A 754 19.58 33.35 -35.33
N THR A 755 20.59 34.12 -35.73
CA THR A 755 21.93 34.10 -35.14
C THR A 755 21.89 34.54 -33.67
N SER A 756 21.17 35.62 -33.37
CA SER A 756 20.99 36.08 -31.99
C SER A 756 20.28 35.04 -31.14
N ALA A 757 19.25 34.37 -31.66
CA ALA A 757 18.52 33.34 -30.94
C ALA A 757 19.36 32.09 -30.67
N LEU A 758 20.16 31.62 -31.65
CA LEU A 758 21.07 30.48 -31.46
C LEU A 758 22.18 30.80 -30.44
N ALA A 759 22.60 32.06 -30.33
CA ALA A 759 23.60 32.49 -29.36
C ALA A 759 23.04 32.51 -27.92
N ALA A 760 21.74 32.79 -27.76
CA ALA A 760 21.05 32.85 -26.48
C ALA A 760 20.81 31.45 -25.89
N THR A 761 20.84 31.35 -24.56
CA THR A 761 20.70 30.07 -23.83
C THR A 761 19.40 29.32 -24.13
N PRO A 762 18.22 29.97 -24.18
CA PRO A 762 16.99 29.31 -24.59
C PRO A 762 17.05 28.66 -25.97
N GLY A 763 17.77 29.26 -26.94
CA GLY A 763 17.92 28.74 -28.29
C GLY A 763 18.86 27.54 -28.41
N ARG A 764 19.67 27.28 -27.39
CA ARG A 764 20.56 26.09 -27.33
C ARG A 764 19.84 24.83 -26.84
N MET A 765 18.68 24.97 -26.19
CA MET A 765 17.84 23.83 -25.81
C MET A 765 17.39 23.07 -27.07
N ARG A 766 17.49 21.73 -27.07
CA ARG A 766 17.30 20.91 -28.29
C ARG A 766 15.99 21.18 -29.02
N TRP A 767 14.89 21.34 -28.27
CA TRP A 767 13.58 21.67 -28.83
C TRP A 767 13.59 22.97 -29.64
N ASN A 768 14.12 24.06 -29.07
CA ASN A 768 14.16 25.37 -29.74
C ASN A 768 15.18 25.36 -30.89
N ARG A 769 16.33 24.74 -30.68
CA ARG A 769 17.42 24.64 -31.67
C ARG A 769 16.94 23.97 -32.95
N ALA A 770 16.12 22.93 -32.88
CA ALA A 770 15.53 22.28 -34.05
C ALA A 770 14.79 23.29 -34.97
N PHE A 771 13.92 24.14 -34.41
CA PHE A 771 13.20 25.15 -35.18
C PHE A 771 14.11 26.29 -35.67
N LEU A 772 15.12 26.68 -34.89
CA LEU A 772 16.09 27.70 -35.30
C LEU A 772 16.98 27.25 -36.45
N MET A 773 17.43 25.99 -36.42
CA MET A 773 18.19 25.39 -37.52
C MET A 773 17.35 25.29 -38.79
N ALA A 774 16.07 24.93 -38.68
CA ALA A 774 15.14 24.96 -39.81
C ALA A 774 14.93 26.39 -40.35
N ALA A 775 14.87 27.40 -39.48
CA ALA A 775 14.75 28.80 -39.88
C ALA A 775 16.02 29.29 -40.61
N ARG A 776 17.21 28.87 -40.15
CA ARG A 776 18.49 29.17 -40.81
C ARG A 776 18.58 28.51 -42.18
N ALA A 777 18.15 27.26 -42.28
CA ALA A 777 18.08 26.51 -43.54
C ALA A 777 17.21 27.22 -44.59
N VAL A 778 16.03 27.69 -44.19
CA VAL A 778 15.14 28.49 -45.07
C VAL A 778 15.84 29.74 -45.58
N LEU A 779 16.52 30.49 -44.72
CA LEU A 779 17.20 31.73 -45.11
C LEU A 779 18.38 31.48 -46.06
N GLN A 780 19.14 30.41 -45.86
CA GLN A 780 20.21 29.99 -46.77
C GLN A 780 19.66 29.50 -48.12
N GLY A 781 18.53 28.79 -48.10
CA GLY A 781 17.83 28.38 -49.31
C GLY A 781 17.38 29.59 -50.14
N ARG A 782 16.84 30.63 -49.49
CA ARG A 782 16.48 31.90 -50.13
C ARG A 782 17.67 32.67 -50.69
N SER A 783 18.85 32.58 -50.06
CA SER A 783 20.08 33.22 -50.56
C SER A 783 20.78 32.43 -51.67
N GLY A 784 20.33 31.19 -51.92
CA GLY A 784 20.86 30.31 -52.97
C GLY A 784 22.01 29.39 -52.51
N ASP A 785 22.39 29.41 -51.23
CA ASP A 785 23.41 28.52 -50.66
C ASP A 785 22.81 27.16 -50.28
N ARG A 786 22.59 26.32 -51.30
CA ARG A 786 21.94 25.01 -51.13
C ARG A 786 22.69 24.06 -50.20
N PRO A 787 24.02 23.90 -50.30
CA PRO A 787 24.75 23.00 -49.40
C PRO A 787 24.62 23.41 -47.93
N ALA A 788 24.66 24.71 -47.64
CA ALA A 788 24.45 25.20 -46.27
C ALA A 788 23.00 24.91 -45.82
N ALA A 789 22.02 25.22 -46.66
CA ALA A 789 20.60 25.01 -46.35
C ALA A 789 20.28 23.53 -46.06
N GLU A 790 20.83 22.61 -46.85
CA GLU A 790 20.66 21.17 -46.66
C GLU A 790 21.33 20.68 -45.37
N ALA A 791 22.53 21.16 -45.06
CA ALA A 791 23.22 20.84 -43.81
C ALA A 791 22.45 21.33 -42.57
N ASP A 792 21.92 22.56 -42.62
CA ASP A 792 21.14 23.14 -41.53
C ASP A 792 19.80 22.44 -41.34
N MET A 793 19.13 22.05 -42.43
CA MET A 793 17.90 21.25 -42.34
C MET A 793 18.19 19.85 -41.80
N ALA A 794 19.29 19.21 -42.22
CA ALA A 794 19.69 17.91 -41.66
C ALA A 794 19.91 18.00 -40.14
N GLN A 795 20.61 19.04 -39.67
CA GLN A 795 20.80 19.29 -38.24
C GLN A 795 19.48 19.58 -37.52
N ALA A 796 18.56 20.34 -38.14
CA ALA A 796 17.22 20.58 -37.58
C ALA A 796 16.44 19.27 -37.37
N LEU A 797 16.53 18.36 -38.33
CA LEU A 797 15.89 17.04 -38.27
C LEU A 797 16.56 16.11 -37.26
N GLU A 798 17.88 16.19 -37.09
CA GLU A 798 18.61 15.46 -36.05
C GLU A 798 18.24 15.96 -34.64
N ASP A 799 18.18 17.27 -34.45
CA ASP A 799 17.73 17.87 -33.19
C ASP A 799 16.28 17.49 -32.90
N ALA A 800 15.41 17.48 -33.91
CA ALA A 800 14.01 17.07 -33.79
C ALA A 800 13.79 15.54 -33.79
N ALA A 801 14.83 14.70 -33.92
CA ALA A 801 14.65 13.25 -34.09
C ALA A 801 13.89 12.59 -32.93
N VAL A 802 14.10 13.10 -31.71
CA VAL A 802 13.39 12.67 -30.50
C VAL A 802 12.03 13.35 -30.32
N PHE A 803 11.63 14.26 -31.21
CA PHE A 803 10.39 15.04 -31.12
C PHE A 803 9.53 14.85 -32.37
N PRO A 804 8.79 13.73 -32.53
CA PRO A 804 8.13 13.40 -33.79
C PRO A 804 7.18 14.48 -34.31
N VAL A 805 6.36 15.10 -33.45
CA VAL A 805 5.45 16.19 -33.87
C VAL A 805 6.23 17.40 -34.37
N ALA A 806 7.26 17.83 -33.66
CA ALA A 806 8.11 18.96 -34.08
C ALA A 806 8.85 18.66 -35.38
N ARG A 807 9.42 17.47 -35.52
CA ARG A 807 10.11 17.01 -36.75
C ARG A 807 9.20 17.11 -37.96
N HIS A 808 7.99 16.57 -37.86
CA HIS A 808 7.06 16.55 -38.99
C HIS A 808 6.42 17.93 -39.25
N LEU A 809 6.28 18.78 -38.24
CA LEU A 809 5.95 20.20 -38.43
C LEU A 809 7.06 20.95 -39.17
N ILE A 810 8.34 20.75 -38.80
CA ILE A 810 9.49 21.33 -39.50
C ILE A 810 9.50 20.90 -40.98
N LEU A 811 9.33 19.61 -41.26
CA LEU A 811 9.24 19.10 -42.63
C LEU A 811 8.08 19.73 -43.40
N ARG A 812 6.88 19.77 -42.81
CA ARG A 812 5.67 20.36 -43.42
C ARG A 812 5.87 21.84 -43.76
N LEU A 813 6.40 22.62 -42.83
CA LEU A 813 6.60 24.06 -42.98
C LEU A 813 7.75 24.37 -43.95
N GLY A 814 8.87 23.66 -43.82
CA GLY A 814 10.06 23.84 -44.66
C GLY A 814 9.85 23.41 -46.11
N ALA A 815 9.07 22.35 -46.37
CA ALA A 815 8.84 21.82 -47.72
C ALA A 815 8.22 22.86 -48.67
N GLN A 816 7.33 23.73 -48.17
CA GLN A 816 6.69 24.74 -49.00
C GLN A 816 7.69 25.79 -49.51
N GLU A 817 8.56 26.24 -48.62
CA GLU A 817 9.60 27.20 -48.95
C GLU A 817 10.68 26.58 -49.86
N ALA A 818 11.11 25.35 -49.53
CA ALA A 818 12.08 24.60 -50.32
C ALA A 818 11.60 24.28 -51.74
N ALA A 819 10.31 24.00 -51.93
CA ALA A 819 9.72 23.85 -53.26
C ALA A 819 9.78 25.16 -54.06
N THR A 820 9.53 26.30 -53.41
CA THR A 820 9.53 27.62 -54.05
C THR A 820 10.93 28.09 -54.43
N THR A 821 11.92 27.80 -53.59
CA THR A 821 13.32 28.25 -53.74
C THR A 821 14.26 27.18 -54.31
N SER A 822 13.73 25.98 -54.61
CA SER A 822 14.43 24.87 -55.29
C SER A 822 15.72 24.40 -54.59
N TRP A 823 15.62 24.01 -53.32
CA TRP A 823 16.70 23.36 -52.54
C TRP A 823 16.15 22.18 -51.72
N GLY A 824 17.03 21.26 -51.30
CA GLY A 824 16.64 20.10 -50.48
C GLY A 824 15.67 19.14 -51.19
N GLU A 825 14.87 18.41 -50.39
CA GLU A 825 13.95 17.35 -50.88
C GLU A 825 12.49 17.63 -50.47
N PRO A 826 11.88 18.74 -50.93
CA PRO A 826 10.57 19.19 -50.46
C PRO A 826 9.45 18.16 -50.69
N LEU A 827 9.54 17.36 -51.74
CA LEU A 827 8.58 16.29 -52.03
C LEU A 827 8.66 15.14 -51.02
N GLU A 828 9.86 14.68 -50.66
CA GLU A 828 10.05 13.63 -49.66
C GLU A 828 9.68 14.12 -48.26
N TRP A 829 9.99 15.38 -47.95
CA TRP A 829 9.59 16.01 -46.69
C TRP A 829 8.06 16.08 -46.55
N ALA A 830 7.37 16.51 -47.62
CA ALA A 830 5.91 16.55 -47.64
C ALA A 830 5.29 15.14 -47.56
N ARG A 831 5.87 14.12 -48.21
CA ARG A 831 5.42 12.72 -48.09
C ARG A 831 5.59 12.18 -46.68
N THR A 832 6.75 12.42 -46.08
CA THR A 832 7.08 11.97 -44.72
C THR A 832 6.14 12.60 -43.70
N ALA A 833 5.94 13.92 -43.78
CA ALA A 833 4.99 14.63 -42.92
C ALA A 833 3.53 14.17 -43.14
N GLU A 834 3.13 13.92 -44.40
CA GLU A 834 1.78 13.41 -44.70
C GLU A 834 1.51 12.05 -44.06
N GLY A 835 2.47 11.13 -44.17
CA GLY A 835 2.35 9.79 -43.59
C GLY A 835 2.15 9.85 -42.09
N TYR A 836 3.01 10.60 -41.39
CA TYR A 836 2.93 10.77 -39.95
C TYR A 836 1.59 11.39 -39.49
N PHE A 837 1.19 12.52 -40.08
CA PHE A 837 -0.06 13.18 -39.68
C PHE A 837 -1.31 12.39 -40.08
N HIS A 838 -1.25 11.58 -41.14
CA HIS A 838 -2.34 10.67 -41.48
C HIS A 838 -2.49 9.55 -40.45
N GLU A 839 -1.40 8.91 -40.05
CA GLU A 839 -1.40 7.85 -39.02
C GLU A 839 -1.84 8.39 -37.65
N LEU A 840 -1.44 9.62 -37.31
CA LEU A 840 -1.84 10.29 -36.07
C LEU A 840 -3.31 10.80 -36.10
N GLY A 841 -3.97 10.79 -37.26
CA GLY A 841 -5.35 11.27 -37.41
C GLY A 841 -5.51 12.80 -37.53
N VAL A 842 -4.42 13.54 -37.74
CA VAL A 842 -4.43 15.00 -37.90
C VAL A 842 -4.77 15.38 -39.34
N ALA A 843 -6.08 15.37 -39.65
CA ALA A 843 -6.58 15.55 -41.01
C ALA A 843 -6.16 16.89 -41.69
N PRO A 844 -6.16 18.07 -41.02
CA PRO A 844 -5.78 19.33 -41.66
C PRO A 844 -4.32 19.35 -42.15
N ALA A 845 -3.36 19.00 -41.28
CA ALA A 845 -1.94 18.92 -41.63
C ALA A 845 -1.66 17.90 -42.74
N ALA A 846 -2.24 16.70 -42.67
CA ALA A 846 -2.10 15.70 -43.73
C ALA A 846 -2.68 16.21 -45.07
N ALA A 847 -3.85 16.88 -45.04
CA ALA A 847 -4.45 17.47 -46.23
C ALA A 847 -3.59 18.60 -46.83
N ALA A 848 -2.90 19.36 -46.00
CA ALA A 848 -1.98 20.40 -46.44
C ALA A 848 -0.72 19.83 -47.12
N CYS A 849 -0.14 18.77 -46.57
CA CYS A 849 0.94 18.03 -47.23
C CYS A 849 0.51 17.53 -48.62
N ARG A 850 -0.71 16.96 -48.73
CA ARG A 850 -1.28 16.51 -50.02
C ARG A 850 -1.55 17.66 -50.99
N ARG A 851 -1.93 18.85 -50.50
CA ARG A 851 -2.04 20.06 -51.34
C ARG A 851 -0.66 20.43 -51.90
N LEU A 852 0.34 20.55 -51.03
CA LEU A 852 1.69 20.93 -51.42
C LEU A 852 2.30 19.96 -52.45
N MET A 853 2.14 18.65 -52.27
CA MET A 853 2.60 17.66 -53.26
C MET A 853 1.91 17.80 -54.62
N ARG A 854 0.61 18.15 -54.65
CA ARG A 854 -0.11 18.43 -55.91
C ARG A 854 0.40 19.69 -56.59
N ASP A 855 0.73 20.71 -55.81
CA ASP A 855 1.29 21.96 -56.33
C ASP A 855 2.70 21.73 -56.92
N MET A 856 3.43 20.73 -56.42
CA MET A 856 4.69 20.22 -57.02
C MET A 856 4.48 19.25 -58.21
N GLY A 857 3.25 19.06 -58.68
CA GLY A 857 2.94 18.23 -59.85
C GLY A 857 2.76 16.73 -59.58
N VAL A 858 2.72 16.30 -58.32
CA VAL A 858 2.50 14.89 -57.94
C VAL A 858 1.03 14.63 -57.65
N SER A 859 0.43 13.67 -58.35
CA SER A 859 -0.93 13.21 -58.05
C SER A 859 -0.92 12.38 -56.77
N VAL A 860 -1.43 12.95 -55.67
CA VAL A 860 -1.57 12.23 -54.40
C VAL A 860 -3.02 11.83 -54.23
N GLN A 861 -3.31 10.53 -54.40
CA GLN A 861 -4.64 10.01 -54.09
C GLN A 861 -4.85 10.01 -52.58
N GLN A 862 -6.03 10.45 -52.15
CA GLN A 862 -6.43 10.47 -50.75
C GLN A 862 -6.31 9.05 -50.18
N ARG A 863 -5.45 8.84 -49.17
CA ARG A 863 -5.45 7.61 -48.35
C ARG A 863 -6.76 7.58 -47.58
N ARG A 864 -7.77 6.94 -48.17
CA ARG A 864 -9.06 6.69 -47.54
C ARG A 864 -8.92 5.45 -46.66
N ASP A 865 -9.59 5.46 -45.50
CA ASP A 865 -9.67 4.30 -44.60
C ASP A 865 -9.96 3.01 -45.38
N GLY A 866 -9.21 1.95 -45.08
CA GLY A 866 -9.28 0.66 -45.77
C GLY A 866 -8.25 0.44 -46.89
N ALA A 867 -7.36 1.41 -47.18
CA ALA A 867 -6.25 1.20 -48.13
C ALA A 867 -5.33 0.03 -47.74
N HIS A 868 -5.17 -0.24 -46.43
CA HIS A 868 -4.40 -1.38 -45.90
C HIS A 868 -5.00 -2.74 -46.32
N LEU A 869 -6.30 -2.80 -46.65
CA LEU A 869 -6.97 -4.02 -47.09
C LEU A 869 -6.66 -4.39 -48.55
N ILE A 870 -6.07 -3.46 -49.31
CA ILE A 870 -5.67 -3.67 -50.70
C ILE A 870 -4.28 -4.34 -50.71
N PRO A 871 -4.09 -5.48 -51.39
CA PRO A 871 -2.79 -6.10 -51.63
C PRO A 871 -1.77 -5.09 -52.18
N GLY A 872 -0.50 -5.23 -51.76
CA GLY A 872 0.54 -4.23 -52.05
C GLY A 872 0.76 -4.00 -53.55
N ASP A 873 0.78 -5.07 -54.33
CA ASP A 873 0.89 -5.05 -55.78
C ASP A 873 -0.27 -4.33 -56.49
N LEU A 874 -1.51 -4.48 -55.98
CA LEU A 874 -2.67 -3.73 -56.49
C LEU A 874 -2.66 -2.26 -56.04
N ARG A 875 -2.11 -1.98 -54.86
CA ARG A 875 -1.97 -0.62 -54.33
C ARG A 875 -0.95 0.17 -55.12
N ASP A 876 0.16 -0.46 -55.53
CA ASP A 876 1.25 0.17 -56.29
C ASP A 876 0.82 0.63 -57.69
N VAL A 877 -0.14 -0.06 -58.31
CA VAL A 877 -0.76 0.33 -59.59
C VAL A 877 -1.97 1.26 -59.45
N GLY A 878 -2.25 1.74 -58.24
CA GLY A 878 -3.25 2.77 -57.98
C GLY A 878 -4.70 2.30 -57.93
N ILE A 879 -4.96 1.02 -57.60
CA ILE A 879 -6.31 0.53 -57.31
C ILE A 879 -6.84 1.18 -56.01
N THR A 880 -8.06 1.71 -56.09
CA THR A 880 -8.74 2.35 -54.96
C THR A 880 -9.51 1.33 -54.11
N VAL A 881 -9.84 1.68 -52.86
CA VAL A 881 -10.65 0.82 -51.96
C VAL A 881 -11.97 0.37 -52.62
N ARG A 882 -12.65 1.28 -53.33
CA ARG A 882 -13.92 0.97 -54.01
C ARG A 882 -13.74 0.09 -55.25
N GLU A 883 -12.64 0.26 -55.99
CA GLU A 883 -12.31 -0.64 -57.09
C GLU A 883 -11.92 -2.02 -56.55
N TYR A 884 -11.17 -2.09 -55.44
CA TYR A 884 -10.82 -3.34 -54.78
C TYR A 884 -12.04 -4.06 -54.18
N ASP A 885 -13.00 -3.34 -53.59
CA ASP A 885 -14.27 -3.91 -53.12
C ASP A 885 -15.03 -4.59 -54.25
N VAL A 886 -15.06 -3.96 -55.44
CA VAL A 886 -15.67 -4.53 -56.65
C VAL A 886 -14.88 -5.76 -57.11
N ILE A 887 -13.55 -5.69 -57.21
CA ILE A 887 -12.69 -6.83 -57.60
C ILE A 887 -12.89 -8.02 -56.65
N ARG A 888 -12.90 -7.80 -55.34
CA ARG A 888 -13.02 -8.84 -54.32
C ARG A 888 -14.30 -9.66 -54.45
N VAL A 889 -15.43 -9.03 -54.75
CA VAL A 889 -16.73 -9.73 -54.89
C VAL A 889 -16.92 -10.34 -56.28
N MET A 890 -16.05 -10.05 -57.25
CA MET A 890 -16.10 -10.66 -58.59
C MET A 890 -15.69 -12.14 -58.59
N VAL A 891 -15.06 -12.64 -57.53
CA VAL A 891 -14.77 -14.08 -57.35
C VAL A 891 -16.03 -14.94 -57.51
N ASP A 892 -17.17 -14.43 -57.04
CA ASP A 892 -18.47 -15.09 -57.05
C ASP A 892 -19.17 -15.04 -58.43
N ARG A 893 -18.52 -14.48 -59.47
CA ARG A 893 -19.04 -14.32 -60.85
C ARG A 893 -20.38 -13.57 -60.94
N LEU A 894 -20.65 -12.70 -59.97
CA LEU A 894 -21.85 -11.86 -59.92
C LEU A 894 -21.95 -10.90 -61.11
N SER A 895 -23.16 -10.62 -61.55
CA SER A 895 -23.49 -9.57 -62.52
C SER A 895 -23.29 -8.16 -61.94
N ASN A 896 -23.21 -7.12 -62.79
CA ASN A 896 -23.08 -5.74 -62.31
C ASN A 896 -24.25 -5.30 -61.41
N ARG A 897 -25.45 -5.87 -61.62
CA ARG A 897 -26.62 -5.62 -60.78
C ARG A 897 -26.43 -6.20 -59.37
N GLU A 898 -26.00 -7.45 -59.29
CA GLU A 898 -25.79 -8.16 -58.01
C GLU A 898 -24.60 -7.59 -57.23
N ILE A 899 -23.53 -7.18 -57.90
CA ILE A 899 -22.41 -6.46 -57.27
C ILE A 899 -22.89 -5.11 -56.72
N GLY A 900 -23.72 -4.40 -57.48
CA GLY A 900 -24.30 -3.14 -57.06
C GLY A 900 -25.19 -3.28 -55.81
N GLU A 901 -26.03 -4.30 -55.78
CA GLU A 901 -26.86 -4.64 -54.61
C GLU A 901 -26.02 -4.99 -53.38
N ARG A 902 -24.96 -5.78 -53.55
CA ARG A 902 -24.09 -6.23 -52.45
C ARG A 902 -23.20 -5.12 -51.87
N LEU A 903 -22.78 -4.18 -52.70
CA LEU A 903 -21.91 -3.06 -52.30
C LEU A 903 -22.69 -1.75 -52.08
N HIS A 904 -24.02 -1.78 -52.17
CA HIS A 904 -24.91 -0.61 -52.07
C HIS A 904 -24.54 0.54 -53.04
N ILE A 905 -24.22 0.20 -54.29
CA ILE A 905 -23.89 1.16 -55.37
C ILE A 905 -24.66 0.84 -56.65
N SER A 906 -24.82 1.82 -57.56
CA SER A 906 -25.56 1.58 -58.81
C SER A 906 -24.82 0.61 -59.74
N PRO A 907 -25.52 -0.19 -60.58
CA PRO A 907 -24.88 -1.07 -61.57
C PRO A 907 -23.97 -0.31 -62.55
N ARG A 908 -24.32 0.96 -62.86
CA ARG A 908 -23.51 1.87 -63.70
C ARG A 908 -22.22 2.30 -63.00
N THR A 909 -22.25 2.43 -61.68
CA THR A 909 -21.06 2.71 -60.86
C THR A 909 -20.12 1.50 -60.83
N VAL A 910 -20.66 0.29 -60.72
CA VAL A 910 -19.89 -0.96 -60.82
C VAL A 910 -19.17 -1.05 -62.16
N GLU A 911 -19.89 -0.79 -63.26
CA GLU A 911 -19.31 -0.79 -64.62
C GLU A 911 -18.14 0.20 -64.73
N LYS A 912 -18.30 1.41 -64.20
CA LYS A 912 -17.24 2.42 -64.17
C LYS A 912 -16.02 1.97 -63.35
N HIS A 913 -16.22 1.33 -62.21
CA HIS A 913 -15.12 0.80 -61.40
C HIS A 913 -14.39 -0.36 -62.08
N ILE A 914 -15.12 -1.26 -62.75
CA ILE A 914 -14.51 -2.35 -63.53
C ILE A 914 -13.67 -1.80 -64.68
N SER A 915 -14.21 -0.87 -65.46
CA SER A 915 -13.47 -0.24 -66.55
C SER A 915 -12.23 0.51 -66.07
N SER A 916 -12.33 1.23 -64.96
CA SER A 916 -11.20 1.93 -64.32
C SER A 916 -10.13 0.93 -63.84
N ALA A 917 -10.54 -0.18 -63.22
CA ALA A 917 -9.63 -1.22 -62.75
C ALA A 917 -8.90 -1.92 -63.91
N LEU A 918 -9.60 -2.25 -65.01
CA LEU A 918 -8.98 -2.84 -66.21
C LEU A 918 -7.89 -1.94 -66.78
N VAL A 919 -8.16 -0.63 -66.87
CA VAL A 919 -7.18 0.35 -67.37
C VAL A 919 -5.95 0.44 -66.46
N LYS A 920 -6.15 0.48 -65.14
CA LYS A 920 -5.04 0.59 -64.17
C LYS A 920 -4.17 -0.67 -64.11
N LEU A 921 -4.77 -1.84 -64.29
CA LEU A 921 -4.08 -3.13 -64.24
C LEU A 921 -3.52 -3.55 -65.61
N GLY A 922 -3.84 -2.84 -66.68
CA GLY A 922 -3.41 -3.19 -68.05
C GLY A 922 -4.09 -4.45 -68.58
N GLU A 923 -5.27 -4.80 -68.07
CA GLU A 923 -5.96 -6.05 -68.36
C GLU A 923 -7.06 -5.89 -69.42
N ALA A 924 -7.25 -6.92 -70.25
CA ALA A 924 -8.11 -6.83 -71.43
C ALA A 924 -9.60 -7.06 -71.15
N ASP A 925 -9.94 -7.85 -70.12
CA ASP A 925 -11.31 -8.27 -69.89
C ASP A 925 -11.67 -8.54 -68.42
N ARG A 926 -12.98 -8.66 -68.17
CA ARG A 926 -13.54 -8.99 -66.86
C ARG A 926 -12.99 -10.32 -66.29
N ALA A 927 -12.61 -11.27 -67.16
CA ALA A 927 -12.13 -12.57 -66.72
C ALA A 927 -10.74 -12.44 -66.06
N ALA A 928 -9.90 -11.53 -66.54
CA ALA A 928 -8.63 -11.19 -65.91
C ALA A 928 -8.81 -10.62 -64.48
N LEU A 929 -9.77 -9.71 -64.26
CA LEU A 929 -10.07 -9.20 -62.91
C LEU A 929 -10.60 -10.29 -61.97
N ILE A 930 -11.36 -11.26 -62.48
CA ILE A 930 -11.80 -12.44 -61.70
C ILE A 930 -10.61 -13.33 -61.34
N ALA A 931 -9.62 -13.47 -62.22
CA ALA A 931 -8.40 -14.23 -61.95
C ALA A 931 -7.55 -13.55 -60.86
N ILE A 932 -7.36 -12.23 -60.95
CA ILE A 932 -6.67 -11.41 -59.93
C ILE A 932 -7.39 -11.52 -58.58
N ALA A 933 -8.71 -11.38 -58.58
CA ALA A 933 -9.52 -11.52 -57.37
C ALA A 933 -9.36 -12.92 -56.72
N ARG A 934 -9.27 -13.98 -57.53
CA ARG A 934 -9.05 -15.36 -57.05
C ARG A 934 -7.65 -15.58 -56.48
N ALA A 935 -6.63 -15.00 -57.09
CA ALA A 935 -5.25 -15.10 -56.63
C ALA A 935 -5.12 -14.54 -55.20
N HIS A 936 -5.60 -13.31 -54.97
CA HIS A 936 -5.54 -12.69 -53.64
C HIS A 936 -6.49 -13.32 -52.61
N ALA A 937 -7.62 -13.89 -53.04
CA ALA A 937 -8.50 -14.65 -52.16
C ALA A 937 -7.91 -16.01 -51.72
N ALA A 938 -6.95 -16.55 -52.48
CA ALA A 938 -6.21 -17.76 -52.12
C ALA A 938 -5.03 -17.44 -51.18
N GLU A 939 -4.30 -16.35 -51.43
CA GLU A 939 -3.23 -15.85 -50.55
C GLU A 939 -3.76 -15.49 -49.15
N SER A 940 -4.90 -14.82 -49.07
CA SER A 940 -5.55 -14.46 -47.80
C SER A 940 -5.94 -15.69 -46.97
N ARG A 941 -6.37 -16.78 -47.61
CA ARG A 941 -6.68 -18.06 -46.95
C ARG A 941 -5.42 -18.81 -46.50
N SER A 942 -4.33 -18.72 -47.27
CA SER A 942 -3.04 -19.30 -46.90
C SER A 942 -2.37 -18.54 -45.74
N ALA A 943 -2.54 -17.22 -45.66
CA ALA A 943 -2.04 -16.39 -44.55
C ALA A 943 -2.81 -16.66 -43.26
N TYR A 944 -4.14 -16.82 -43.33
CA TYR A 944 -4.98 -17.16 -42.19
C TYR A 944 -4.72 -18.58 -41.65
N ALA A 945 -4.37 -19.54 -42.52
CA ALA A 945 -3.96 -20.89 -42.11
C ALA A 945 -2.57 -20.92 -41.45
N ARG A 946 -1.64 -20.04 -41.85
CA ARG A 946 -0.31 -19.89 -41.19
C ARG A 946 -0.40 -19.18 -39.85
N ALA A 947 -1.22 -18.13 -39.73
CA ALA A 947 -1.43 -17.41 -38.46
C ALA A 947 -2.12 -18.25 -37.37
N ARG A 948 -2.77 -19.37 -37.73
CA ARG A 948 -3.39 -20.31 -36.79
C ARG A 948 -2.45 -21.44 -36.33
N ALA A 949 -1.30 -21.59 -36.98
CA ALA A 949 -0.33 -22.65 -36.67
C ALA A 949 0.69 -22.26 -35.59
N ASP A 950 0.82 -20.97 -35.26
CA ASP A 950 1.66 -20.48 -34.17
C ASP A 950 0.83 -19.63 -33.18
N PRO A 951 0.45 -20.17 -32.01
CA PRO A 951 0.03 -19.35 -30.89
C PRO A 951 1.29 -18.73 -30.24
N PRO A 952 1.29 -17.42 -29.89
CA PRO A 952 2.37 -16.83 -29.11
C PRO A 952 2.39 -17.47 -27.71
N ALA A 953 3.57 -17.90 -27.27
CA ALA A 953 3.81 -18.31 -25.90
C ALA A 953 3.47 -17.12 -24.97
N MET A 954 2.54 -17.36 -24.05
CA MET A 954 2.23 -16.51 -22.90
C MET A 954 3.43 -16.37 -21.98
#